data_AF-S7PWE1-F1
#
_entry.id   AF-S7PWE1-F1
#
_cell.length_a   1.000
_cell.length_b   1.000
_cell.length_c   1.000
_cell.angle_alpha   90.00
_cell.angle_beta   90.00
_cell.angle_gamma   90.00
#
_symmetry.space_group_name_H-M   'P 1'
#
loop_
_entity.id
_entity.type
_entity.pdbx_description
1 polymer ?
#
loop_
_entity_poly.entity_id
_entity_poly.type
_entity_poly.pdbx_seq_one_letter_code
_entity_poly.pdbx_strand_id
1 'polypeptide(L)'
;MNASTSQTRTLTPLRARSSLLTSRAASTIPLASESYEPLVKSVLSRRLLRIFLFSGAFCWASAFLWNAWNGGAFNPLSLSTLLLSCAFWVVGALPATVLRKTYLTATPTASSSPSKIVKAALTRRSTYAAAACYVLSAAAFTVLHVLLTKGEPKLSLFVKSRKHPYYLNGRFLFLALSQFTCASAFLLRHVMIDRFVVRWPPVTIKPATEMEPRPTSVNKPRIALTVVILTLLCIFASAAVFGLTRILLLPVLFRLPLVHLLLRPFATHFLRGPWTISLPWRHLGLLFRTFFLGATMVATWEVSDGLFDLYIAEPVSVSANTADPILTLVSGAQSASAYYQYFAYLELRDLVREDSAAASARRQALFADQKYNPPMWTSFSRASLVQLGKEYQHFLRRGAPVPAPAAPAPAAAPPPKKADPTPPTPLIRKPILKAPPQTPVRAVIDSFASDGTISQAIASTAEVGAAHIPELFRSVSTVAPVSTEVVVKEVKEVASAIDKVKFDVKSLPMEVLKAAKGRMGTDGVVGRYTELVYQRYVKEQSGKVKEWWEAERLAKAAEGYLPNRELDILIINVLTALACASLTEDRYGVVQKDLPRIIEAFITFSHAIEEFHRELTAKYPPPMEEELEEMAPEELEARNRIGIDVEGAIATSQPVHDALKEGVAKIARTFGDKLGGFRFPPRIARTLQLFVDYSAVGI
;
A
#
# COMPACT_ATOMS: atom_id res chain seq x y z
N MET A 1 18.30 -21.25 96.41
CA MET A 1 17.33 -20.15 96.26
C MET A 1 17.92 -19.08 95.35
N ASN A 2 17.38 -18.98 94.13
CA ASN A 2 17.20 -17.85 93.19
C ASN A 2 18.22 -16.68 93.22
N ALA A 3 19.01 -16.47 92.14
CA ALA A 3 18.76 -15.53 91.01
C ALA A 3 19.27 -14.11 91.31
N SER A 4 19.76 -13.24 90.42
CA SER A 4 20.23 -13.22 89.03
C SER A 4 20.68 -11.76 88.76
N THR A 5 21.74 -11.55 87.97
CA THR A 5 21.98 -10.42 87.00
C THR A 5 21.67 -8.97 87.42
N SER A 6 22.56 -7.97 87.29
CA SER A 6 23.07 -7.44 86.02
C SER A 6 24.06 -6.29 86.31
N GLN A 7 25.22 -6.27 85.65
CA GLN A 7 26.10 -5.10 85.61
C GLN A 7 25.98 -4.47 84.22
N THR A 8 25.43 -3.25 84.20
CA THR A 8 25.25 -2.42 83.01
C THR A 8 26.58 -1.92 82.48
N ARG A 9 26.93 -2.42 81.29
CA ARG A 9 28.05 -1.98 80.45
C ARG A 9 27.66 -0.65 79.78
N THR A 10 28.38 0.43 80.07
CA THR A 10 28.21 1.73 79.43
C THR A 10 28.67 1.68 77.97
N LEU A 11 27.72 1.56 77.06
CA LEU A 11 27.93 1.64 75.60
C LEU A 11 28.04 3.10 75.18
N THR A 12 29.24 3.54 74.79
CA THR A 12 29.42 4.74 73.96
C THR A 12 28.66 4.56 72.64
N PRO A 13 27.83 5.52 72.21
CA PRO A 13 27.11 5.40 70.95
C PRO A 13 28.09 5.55 69.79
N LEU A 14 28.35 4.45 69.08
CA LEU A 14 28.99 4.47 67.77
C LEU A 14 28.08 5.25 66.80
N ARG A 15 28.34 6.54 66.64
CA ARG A 15 27.72 7.35 65.58
C ARG A 15 28.32 6.90 64.25
N ALA A 16 27.58 6.10 63.49
CA ALA A 16 27.90 5.80 62.10
C ALA A 16 28.07 7.13 61.33
N ARG A 17 29.26 7.35 60.75
CA ARG A 17 29.43 8.40 59.75
C ARG A 17 28.51 8.05 58.58
N SER A 18 27.47 8.85 58.33
CA SER A 18 26.68 8.75 57.11
C SER A 18 27.65 9.02 55.96
N SER A 19 27.98 7.97 55.19
CA SER A 19 28.75 8.16 53.97
C SER A 19 27.93 9.06 53.05
N LEU A 20 28.47 10.22 52.68
CA LEU A 20 27.98 11.05 51.57
C LEU A 20 28.37 10.40 50.23
N LEU A 21 28.29 9.06 50.15
CA LEU A 21 28.29 8.36 48.88
C LEU A 21 26.90 8.57 48.29
N THR A 22 26.70 9.76 47.73
CA THR A 22 25.62 9.99 46.77
C THR A 22 25.86 8.97 45.67
N SER A 23 25.10 7.88 45.64
CA SER A 23 25.18 6.94 44.54
C SER A 23 24.84 7.74 43.29
N ARG A 24 25.85 8.02 42.47
CA ARG A 24 25.63 8.67 41.19
C ARG A 24 24.66 7.77 40.46
N ALA A 25 23.42 8.23 40.26
CA ALA A 25 22.41 7.46 39.55
C ALA A 25 23.04 7.03 38.23
N ALA A 26 23.10 5.71 38.00
CA ALA A 26 23.69 5.17 36.79
C ALA A 26 22.98 5.80 35.58
N SER A 27 23.76 6.22 34.59
CA SER A 27 23.20 6.91 33.42
C SER A 27 22.23 5.99 32.68
N THR A 28 21.12 6.52 32.21
CA THR A 28 20.25 5.81 31.28
C THR A 28 20.78 5.94 29.86
N ILE A 29 20.52 4.95 29.02
CA ILE A 29 20.86 5.00 27.59
C ILE A 29 20.10 6.18 26.96
N PRO A 30 20.76 7.05 26.16
CA PRO A 30 20.10 8.18 25.52
C PRO A 30 19.05 7.70 24.51
N LEU A 31 17.98 8.49 24.36
CA LEU A 31 16.88 8.16 23.47
C LEU A 31 17.33 8.20 22.01
N ALA A 32 16.81 7.28 21.18
CA ALA A 32 17.17 7.19 19.76
C ALA A 32 16.98 8.52 19.01
N SER A 33 15.95 9.30 19.36
CA SER A 33 15.66 10.60 18.77
C SER A 33 16.74 11.64 19.01
N GLU A 34 17.56 11.47 20.06
CA GLU A 34 18.64 12.39 20.44
C GLU A 34 19.98 11.94 19.88
N SER A 35 20.31 10.64 19.96
CA SER A 35 21.64 10.13 19.60
C SER A 35 21.74 9.48 18.22
N TYR A 36 20.70 8.80 17.72
CA TYR A 36 20.80 8.00 16.48
C TYR A 36 20.04 8.63 15.30
N GLU A 37 18.77 8.98 15.48
CA GLU A 37 17.93 9.50 14.40
C GLU A 37 18.48 10.76 13.72
N PRO A 38 19.05 11.75 14.44
CA PRO A 38 19.61 12.95 13.79
C PRO A 38 20.76 12.61 12.83
N LEU A 39 21.58 11.62 13.18
CA LEU A 39 22.69 11.17 12.34
C LEU A 39 22.17 10.54 11.05
N VAL A 40 21.17 9.66 11.15
CA VAL A 40 20.53 9.05 9.98
C VAL A 40 19.83 10.11 9.12
N LYS A 41 19.09 11.05 9.73
CA LYS A 41 18.44 12.17 9.03
C LYS A 41 19.45 13.02 8.25
N SER A 42 20.66 13.21 8.77
CA SER A 42 21.73 13.93 8.05
C SER A 42 22.15 13.20 6.76
N VAL A 43 22.27 11.87 6.79
CA VAL A 43 22.58 11.05 5.60
C VAL A 43 21.42 11.10 4.60
N LEU A 44 20.18 10.96 5.09
CA LEU A 44 18.98 11.03 4.26
C LEU A 44 18.80 12.39 3.59
N SER A 45 19.19 13.49 4.26
CA SER A 45 19.15 14.83 3.66
C SER A 45 20.08 14.94 2.44
N ARG A 46 21.28 14.34 2.51
CA ARG A 46 22.24 14.28 1.40
C ARG A 46 21.71 13.42 0.26
N ARG A 47 21.02 12.32 0.57
CA ARG A 47 20.36 11.47 -0.43
C ARG A 47 19.19 12.19 -1.12
N LEU A 48 18.42 12.97 -0.37
CA LEU A 48 17.34 13.78 -0.94
C LEU A 48 17.86 14.80 -1.96
N LEU A 49 19.03 15.41 -1.72
CA LEU A 49 19.68 16.27 -2.71
C LEU A 49 20.03 15.52 -4.00
N ARG A 50 20.50 14.26 -3.89
CA ARG A 50 20.77 13.41 -5.08
C ARG A 50 19.47 13.12 -5.84
N ILE A 51 18.38 12.79 -5.13
CA ILE A 51 17.06 12.57 -5.75
C ILE A 51 16.62 13.82 -6.54
N PHE A 52 16.76 15.02 -5.94
CA PHE A 52 16.43 16.28 -6.61
C PHE A 52 17.32 16.56 -7.82
N LEU A 53 18.62 16.32 -7.72
CA LEU A 53 19.55 16.49 -8.83
C LEU A 53 19.19 15.60 -10.03
N PHE A 54 19.00 14.29 -9.81
CA PHE A 54 18.73 13.33 -10.88
C PHE A 54 17.32 13.49 -11.47
N SER A 55 16.31 13.80 -10.64
CA SER A 55 14.97 14.12 -11.15
C SER A 55 14.95 15.43 -11.94
N GLY A 56 15.74 16.43 -11.52
CA GLY A 56 15.97 17.67 -12.28
C GLY A 56 16.64 17.43 -13.62
N ALA A 57 17.67 16.58 -13.67
CA ALA A 57 18.33 16.18 -14.91
C ALA A 57 17.37 15.48 -15.90
N PHE A 58 16.47 14.63 -15.39
CA PHE A 58 15.42 14.02 -16.21
C PHE A 58 14.42 15.06 -16.76
N CYS A 59 13.99 16.00 -15.93
CA CYS A 59 13.11 17.10 -16.34
C CYS A 59 13.77 18.00 -17.39
N TRP A 60 15.08 18.24 -17.26
CA TRP A 60 15.89 18.97 -18.26
C TRP A 60 15.93 18.24 -19.59
N ALA A 61 16.23 16.94 -19.61
CA ALA A 61 16.24 16.15 -20.84
C ALA A 61 14.85 16.15 -21.51
N SER A 62 13.79 16.00 -20.72
CA SER A 62 12.40 16.07 -21.21
C SER A 62 12.05 17.45 -21.78
N ALA A 63 12.41 18.52 -21.09
CA ALA A 63 12.19 19.89 -21.54
C ALA A 63 12.95 20.21 -22.84
N PHE A 64 14.19 19.74 -22.97
CA PHE A 64 14.97 19.87 -24.18
C PHE A 64 14.29 19.18 -25.38
N LEU A 65 13.81 17.95 -25.20
CA LEU A 65 13.07 17.22 -26.25
C LEU A 65 11.80 17.94 -26.67
N TRP A 66 11.03 18.49 -25.71
CA TRP A 66 9.83 19.26 -26.02
C TRP A 66 10.12 20.57 -26.76
N ASN A 67 11.20 21.28 -26.40
CA ASN A 67 11.61 22.48 -27.11
C ASN A 67 12.09 22.17 -28.52
N ALA A 68 12.89 21.11 -28.70
CA ALA A 68 13.32 20.65 -30.02
C ALA A 68 12.14 20.27 -30.91
N TRP A 69 11.14 19.55 -30.37
CA TRP A 69 9.92 19.22 -31.09
C TRP A 69 9.16 20.46 -31.55
N ASN A 70 8.99 21.45 -30.67
CA ASN A 70 8.21 22.66 -30.96
C ASN A 70 8.93 23.67 -31.87
N GLY A 71 10.04 23.28 -32.52
CA GLY A 71 10.81 24.17 -33.40
C GLY A 71 11.61 25.23 -32.65
N GLY A 72 11.86 25.02 -31.35
CA GLY A 72 12.77 25.85 -30.56
C GLY A 72 14.23 25.63 -30.95
N ALA A 73 15.11 26.54 -30.51
CA ALA A 73 16.54 26.39 -30.74
C ALA A 73 17.05 25.07 -30.16
N PHE A 74 17.82 24.31 -30.95
CA PHE A 74 18.49 23.07 -30.55
C PHE A 74 19.69 23.36 -29.64
N ASN A 75 19.47 24.16 -28.60
CA ASN A 75 20.46 24.51 -27.59
C ASN A 75 19.93 24.03 -26.22
N PRO A 76 20.58 23.01 -25.62
CA PRO A 76 20.14 22.44 -24.35
C PRO A 76 20.35 23.39 -23.15
N LEU A 77 21.15 24.45 -23.33
CA LEU A 77 21.39 25.50 -22.34
C LEU A 77 20.62 26.80 -22.63
N SER A 78 19.70 26.78 -23.60
CA SER A 78 18.85 27.95 -23.85
C SER A 78 18.00 28.30 -22.63
N LEU A 79 17.78 29.59 -22.38
CA LEU A 79 16.98 30.07 -21.25
C LEU A 79 15.57 29.47 -21.27
N SER A 80 14.97 29.27 -22.45
CA SER A 80 13.68 28.59 -22.60
C SER A 80 13.71 27.13 -22.13
N THR A 81 14.78 26.40 -22.39
CA THR A 81 14.94 25.00 -21.94
C THR A 81 15.16 24.94 -20.43
N LEU A 82 15.95 25.86 -19.87
CA LEU A 82 16.18 25.93 -18.42
C LEU A 82 14.90 26.31 -17.66
N LEU A 83 14.15 27.31 -18.15
CA LEU A 83 12.86 27.71 -17.55
C LEU A 83 11.83 26.58 -17.65
N LEU A 84 11.74 25.91 -18.80
CA LEU A 84 10.83 24.78 -18.97
C LEU A 84 11.23 23.59 -18.09
N SER A 85 12.52 23.30 -17.99
CA SER A 85 13.05 22.26 -17.09
C SER A 85 12.66 22.54 -15.64
N CYS A 86 12.86 23.77 -15.17
CA CYS A 86 12.46 24.20 -13.84
C CYS A 86 10.94 24.05 -13.65
N ALA A 87 10.12 24.46 -14.63
CA ALA A 87 8.67 24.32 -14.56
C ALA A 87 8.23 22.85 -14.48
N PHE A 88 8.79 21.96 -15.31
CA PHE A 88 8.51 20.52 -15.25
C PHE A 88 8.92 19.91 -13.91
N TRP A 89 10.05 20.32 -13.37
CA TRP A 89 10.52 19.84 -12.08
C TRP A 89 9.61 20.31 -10.93
N VAL A 90 9.26 21.60 -10.89
CA VAL A 90 8.37 22.18 -9.85
C VAL A 90 6.97 21.62 -9.92
N VAL A 91 6.45 21.35 -11.11
CA VAL A 91 5.07 20.85 -11.30
C VAL A 91 4.98 19.33 -11.15
N GLY A 92 6.00 18.58 -11.56
CA GLY A 92 5.97 17.12 -11.63
C GLY A 92 6.78 16.42 -10.55
N ALA A 93 8.10 16.58 -10.62
CA ALA A 93 9.03 15.81 -9.81
C ALA A 93 9.04 16.23 -8.33
N LEU A 94 9.05 17.55 -8.06
CA LEU A 94 9.11 18.07 -6.70
C LEU A 94 7.88 17.69 -5.86
N PRO A 95 6.62 17.86 -6.33
CA PRO A 95 5.45 17.48 -5.56
C PRO A 95 5.39 15.97 -5.30
N ALA A 96 5.75 15.15 -6.30
CA ALA A 96 5.81 13.69 -6.14
C ALA A 96 6.84 13.27 -5.08
N THR A 97 8.07 13.79 -5.15
CA THR A 97 9.12 13.48 -4.16
C THR A 97 8.78 13.99 -2.75
N VAL A 98 8.18 15.17 -2.63
CA VAL A 98 7.71 15.70 -1.33
C VAL A 98 6.60 14.82 -0.76
N LEU A 99 5.62 14.43 -1.57
CA LEU A 99 4.54 13.53 -1.19
C LEU A 99 5.09 12.18 -0.67
N ARG A 100 6.08 11.60 -1.36
CA ARG A 100 6.76 10.37 -0.93
C ARG A 100 7.47 10.56 0.41
N LYS A 101 8.16 11.68 0.61
CA LYS A 101 8.86 12.02 1.86
C LYS A 101 7.91 12.20 3.03
N THR A 102 6.79 12.90 2.84
CA THR A 102 5.88 13.26 3.95
C THR A 102 5.06 12.08 4.46
N TYR A 103 4.73 11.13 3.59
CA TYR A 103 3.90 9.98 3.91
C TYR A 103 4.66 8.65 3.90
N LEU A 104 5.98 8.69 4.07
CA LEU A 104 6.82 7.50 4.10
C LEU A 104 6.47 6.62 5.31
N THR A 105 6.20 5.33 5.06
CA THR A 105 5.92 4.35 6.12
C THR A 105 6.86 3.15 6.01
N ALA A 106 7.26 2.58 7.15
CA ALA A 106 8.09 1.36 7.18
C ALA A 106 7.24 0.09 7.04
N THR A 107 6.04 0.10 7.61
CA THR A 107 5.14 -1.05 7.67
C THR A 107 4.18 -1.07 6.47
N PRO A 108 4.03 -2.20 5.78
CA PRO A 108 3.07 -2.36 4.70
C PRO A 108 1.62 -2.36 5.21
N THR A 109 0.69 -2.00 4.33
CA THR A 109 -0.75 -2.10 4.60
C THR A 109 -1.20 -3.54 4.52
N ALA A 110 -1.68 -4.09 5.64
CA ALA A 110 -2.28 -5.42 5.65
C ALA A 110 -3.61 -5.40 4.86
N SER A 111 -3.62 -5.97 3.65
CA SER A 111 -4.82 -6.09 2.81
C SER A 111 -4.67 -7.25 1.85
N SER A 112 -5.63 -8.18 1.87
CA SER A 112 -5.58 -9.42 1.07
C SER A 112 -6.14 -9.29 -0.35
N SER A 113 -7.02 -8.31 -0.63
CA SER A 113 -7.66 -8.14 -1.96
C SER A 113 -7.52 -6.73 -2.53
N PRO A 114 -7.57 -6.54 -3.87
CA PRO A 114 -7.50 -5.22 -4.50
C PRO A 114 -8.57 -4.25 -4.00
N SER A 115 -9.82 -4.72 -3.87
CA SER A 115 -10.92 -3.94 -3.34
C SER A 115 -10.69 -3.48 -1.89
N LYS A 116 -10.14 -4.35 -1.02
CA LYS A 116 -9.77 -4.00 0.36
C LYS A 116 -8.64 -2.98 0.39
N ILE A 117 -7.62 -3.11 -0.47
CA ILE A 117 -6.52 -2.13 -0.60
C ILE A 117 -7.09 -0.74 -0.93
N VAL A 118 -7.96 -0.65 -1.94
CA VAL A 118 -8.53 0.65 -2.33
C VAL A 118 -9.45 1.21 -1.24
N LYS A 119 -10.30 0.39 -0.62
CA LYS A 119 -11.14 0.82 0.51
C LYS A 119 -10.30 1.34 1.67
N ALA A 120 -9.23 0.63 2.04
CA ALA A 120 -8.29 1.04 3.08
C ALA A 120 -7.52 2.31 2.69
N ALA A 121 -7.20 2.49 1.41
CA ALA A 121 -6.54 3.71 0.95
C ALA A 121 -7.46 4.92 1.00
N LEU A 122 -8.76 4.76 0.69
CA LEU A 122 -9.72 5.86 0.75
C LEU A 122 -9.93 6.42 2.17
N THR A 123 -9.60 5.68 3.23
CA THR A 123 -9.66 6.22 4.60
C THR A 123 -8.43 7.06 4.97
N ARG A 124 -7.36 7.03 4.16
CA ARG A 124 -6.08 7.69 4.46
C ARG A 124 -6.00 9.09 3.88
N ARG A 125 -5.56 10.04 4.70
CA ARG A 125 -5.25 11.42 4.25
C ARG A 125 -4.18 11.47 3.16
N SER A 126 -3.22 10.55 3.18
CA SER A 126 -2.16 10.47 2.17
C SER A 126 -2.70 10.23 0.76
N THR A 127 -3.78 9.44 0.62
CA THR A 127 -4.41 9.17 -0.67
C THR A 127 -5.07 10.41 -1.26
N TYR A 128 -5.76 11.21 -0.44
CA TYR A 128 -6.36 12.46 -0.89
C TYR A 128 -5.29 13.52 -1.23
N ALA A 129 -4.22 13.61 -0.44
CA ALA A 129 -3.08 14.46 -0.76
C ALA A 129 -2.41 14.04 -2.07
N ALA A 130 -2.25 12.73 -2.30
CA ALA A 130 -1.72 12.18 -3.55
C ALA A 130 -2.65 12.49 -4.75
N ALA A 131 -3.95 12.30 -4.58
CA ALA A 131 -4.94 12.62 -5.61
C ALA A 131 -4.89 14.09 -6.00
N ALA A 132 -4.90 15.00 -5.02
CA ALA A 132 -4.77 16.43 -5.26
C ALA A 132 -3.43 16.75 -5.96
N CYS A 133 -2.33 16.19 -5.49
CA CYS A 133 -0.99 16.38 -6.06
C CYS A 133 -0.94 15.96 -7.54
N TYR A 134 -1.37 14.75 -7.87
CA TYR A 134 -1.30 14.24 -9.26
C TYR A 134 -2.29 14.95 -10.18
N VAL A 135 -3.49 15.30 -9.72
CA VAL A 135 -4.48 16.06 -10.50
C VAL A 135 -3.99 17.49 -10.77
N LEU A 136 -3.46 18.18 -9.77
CA LEU A 136 -2.91 19.52 -9.92
C LEU A 136 -1.67 19.52 -10.82
N SER A 137 -0.80 18.52 -10.66
CA SER A 137 0.37 18.32 -11.52
C SER A 137 -0.04 18.07 -12.97
N ALA A 138 -1.03 17.20 -13.22
CA ALA A 138 -1.57 16.95 -14.56
C ALA A 138 -2.21 18.18 -15.20
N ALA A 139 -2.98 18.96 -14.43
CA ALA A 139 -3.54 20.21 -14.90
C ALA A 139 -2.44 21.21 -15.29
N ALA A 140 -1.42 21.36 -14.44
CA ALA A 140 -0.31 22.27 -14.70
C ALA A 140 0.58 21.82 -15.87
N PHE A 141 0.85 20.53 -16.06
CA PHE A 141 1.49 20.00 -17.27
C PHE A 141 0.68 20.32 -18.53
N THR A 142 -0.64 20.17 -18.46
CA THR A 142 -1.54 20.50 -19.57
C THR A 142 -1.46 21.99 -19.91
N VAL A 143 -1.51 22.87 -18.89
CA VAL A 143 -1.40 24.32 -19.08
C VAL A 143 -0.04 24.69 -19.66
N LEU A 144 1.06 24.20 -19.09
CA LEU A 144 2.42 24.43 -19.60
C LEU A 144 2.54 24.00 -21.05
N HIS A 145 2.03 22.82 -21.40
CA HIS A 145 2.04 22.33 -22.77
C HIS A 145 1.29 23.25 -23.74
N VAL A 146 0.10 23.73 -23.36
CA VAL A 146 -0.69 24.68 -24.16
C VAL A 146 0.02 26.04 -24.30
N LEU A 147 0.77 26.48 -23.30
CA LEU A 147 1.57 27.71 -23.37
C LEU A 147 2.80 27.56 -24.27
N LEU A 148 3.40 26.36 -24.30
CA LEU A 148 4.59 26.05 -25.12
C LEU A 148 4.27 25.87 -26.60
N THR A 149 3.06 25.46 -26.94
CA THR A 149 2.63 25.28 -28.32
C THR A 149 2.55 26.63 -29.04
N LYS A 150 3.56 26.97 -29.84
CA LYS A 150 3.51 28.08 -30.80
C LYS A 150 2.98 27.57 -32.15
N GLY A 151 1.98 28.22 -32.74
CA GLY A 151 1.41 27.84 -34.05
C GLY A 151 0.14 26.98 -34.00
N GLU A 152 -0.16 26.23 -35.08
CA GLU A 152 -1.31 25.31 -35.15
C GLU A 152 -1.01 24.01 -34.39
N PRO A 153 -1.40 23.95 -33.11
CA PRO A 153 -2.67 23.32 -32.81
C PRO A 153 -3.55 24.26 -31.99
N LYS A 154 -4.76 24.56 -32.50
CA LYS A 154 -5.81 25.33 -31.80
C LYS A 154 -6.21 24.59 -30.52
N LEU A 155 -5.45 24.74 -29.43
CA LEU A 155 -5.63 24.10 -28.11
C LEU A 155 -6.13 25.10 -27.05
N SER A 156 -6.58 26.29 -27.45
CA SER A 156 -7.24 27.22 -26.54
C SER A 156 -8.49 26.58 -25.93
N LEU A 157 -8.80 26.93 -24.68
CA LEU A 157 -9.98 26.42 -23.96
C LEU A 157 -11.27 26.64 -24.76
N PHE A 158 -11.41 27.83 -25.35
CA PHE A 158 -12.52 28.18 -26.23
C PHE A 158 -12.10 28.21 -27.69
N VAL A 159 -13.00 27.81 -28.57
CA VAL A 159 -12.85 27.94 -30.01
C VAL A 159 -13.08 29.40 -30.38
N LYS A 160 -12.08 30.04 -30.99
CA LYS A 160 -12.21 31.40 -31.53
C LYS A 160 -13.13 31.38 -32.75
N SER A 161 -14.45 31.49 -32.52
CA SER A 161 -15.47 31.57 -33.57
C SER A 161 -16.26 32.87 -33.45
N ARG A 162 -16.44 33.58 -34.57
CA ARG A 162 -17.20 34.84 -34.62
C ARG A 162 -18.67 34.68 -34.23
N LYS A 163 -19.28 33.52 -34.52
CA LYS A 163 -20.71 33.27 -34.24
C LYS A 163 -20.98 32.90 -32.79
N HIS A 164 -20.00 32.28 -32.13
CA HIS A 164 -20.15 31.71 -30.80
C HIS A 164 -18.80 31.68 -30.06
N PRO A 165 -18.47 32.73 -29.29
CA PRO A 165 -17.15 32.90 -28.70
C PRO A 165 -16.88 31.95 -27.51
N TYR A 166 -17.93 31.41 -26.88
CA TYR A 166 -17.82 30.60 -25.66
C TYR A 166 -17.85 29.09 -25.90
N TYR A 167 -17.68 28.60 -27.14
CA TYR A 167 -17.67 27.16 -27.37
C TYR A 167 -16.42 26.48 -26.84
N LEU A 168 -16.61 25.41 -26.06
CA LEU A 168 -15.50 24.61 -25.56
C LEU A 168 -14.80 23.88 -26.70
N ASN A 169 -13.48 23.85 -26.64
CA ASN A 169 -12.66 23.17 -27.62
C ASN A 169 -12.52 21.69 -27.28
N GLY A 170 -13.08 20.82 -28.13
CA GLY A 170 -13.01 19.37 -27.94
C GLY A 170 -11.59 18.81 -27.94
N ARG A 171 -10.64 19.44 -28.64
CA ARG A 171 -9.23 19.02 -28.65
C ARG A 171 -8.58 19.25 -27.29
N PHE A 172 -8.83 20.41 -26.69
CA PHE A 172 -8.36 20.72 -25.34
C PHE A 172 -9.03 19.83 -24.29
N LEU A 173 -10.36 19.65 -24.37
CA LEU A 173 -11.09 18.78 -23.45
C LEU A 173 -10.59 17.33 -23.50
N PHE A 174 -10.34 16.80 -24.70
CA PHE A 174 -9.77 15.46 -24.85
C PHE A 174 -8.36 15.36 -24.24
N LEU A 175 -7.50 16.35 -24.51
CA LEU A 175 -6.15 16.41 -23.94
C LEU A 175 -6.20 16.41 -22.41
N ALA A 176 -7.00 17.32 -21.82
CA ALA A 176 -7.16 17.46 -20.38
C ALA A 176 -7.77 16.19 -19.74
N LEU A 177 -8.83 15.63 -20.35
CA LEU A 177 -9.44 14.37 -19.91
C LEU A 177 -8.40 13.25 -19.90
N SER A 178 -7.60 13.12 -20.95
CA SER A 178 -6.54 12.11 -21.03
C SER A 178 -5.49 12.28 -19.92
N GLN A 179 -5.06 13.51 -19.64
CA GLN A 179 -4.11 13.77 -18.54
C GLN A 179 -4.73 13.44 -17.17
N PHE A 180 -6.00 13.76 -16.93
CA PHE A 180 -6.70 13.39 -15.69
C PHE A 180 -6.91 11.87 -15.56
N THR A 181 -7.18 11.17 -16.65
CA THR A 181 -7.23 9.71 -16.67
C THR A 181 -5.87 9.12 -16.33
N CYS A 182 -4.77 9.64 -16.90
CA CYS A 182 -3.41 9.25 -16.53
C CYS A 182 -3.13 9.48 -15.04
N ALA A 183 -3.49 10.65 -14.49
CA ALA A 183 -3.32 10.95 -13.07
C ALA A 183 -4.10 9.99 -12.16
N SER A 184 -5.35 9.68 -12.53
CA SER A 184 -6.22 8.78 -11.78
C SER A 184 -5.72 7.34 -11.83
N ALA A 185 -5.29 6.87 -13.01
CA ALA A 185 -4.72 5.54 -13.17
C ALA A 185 -3.37 5.40 -12.46
N PHE A 186 -2.54 6.46 -12.48
CA PHE A 186 -1.30 6.52 -11.73
C PHE A 186 -1.55 6.45 -10.22
N LEU A 187 -2.52 7.22 -9.70
CA LEU A 187 -2.93 7.16 -8.30
C LEU A 187 -3.42 5.76 -7.91
N LEU A 188 -4.28 5.14 -8.73
CA LEU A 188 -4.78 3.79 -8.48
C LEU A 188 -3.62 2.79 -8.41
N ARG A 189 -2.68 2.85 -9.36
CA ARG A 189 -1.48 2.01 -9.33
C ARG A 189 -0.63 2.29 -8.09
N HIS A 190 -0.43 3.55 -7.74
CA HIS A 190 0.34 3.97 -6.57
C HIS A 190 -0.26 3.41 -5.27
N VAL A 191 -1.58 3.38 -5.16
CA VAL A 191 -2.33 2.75 -4.07
C VAL A 191 -2.20 1.22 -4.10
N MET A 192 -2.39 0.59 -5.26
CA MET A 192 -2.34 -0.87 -5.40
C MET A 192 -0.95 -1.47 -5.10
N ILE A 193 0.12 -0.71 -5.35
CA ILE A 193 1.50 -1.11 -5.06
C ILE A 193 1.90 -0.72 -3.61
N ASP A 194 1.04 -0.01 -2.90
CA ASP A 194 1.32 0.60 -1.58
C ASP A 194 2.64 1.38 -1.60
N ARG A 195 2.75 2.29 -2.57
CA ARG A 195 4.03 2.93 -2.91
C ARG A 195 4.65 3.63 -1.71
N PHE A 196 3.85 4.22 -0.81
CA PHE A 196 4.28 4.93 0.40
C PHE A 196 5.16 4.12 1.36
N VAL A 197 5.15 2.78 1.22
CA VAL A 197 5.94 1.88 2.03
C VAL A 197 7.35 1.73 1.49
N VAL A 198 8.34 1.76 2.39
CA VAL A 198 9.73 1.41 2.05
C VAL A 198 9.83 -0.09 1.82
N ARG A 199 10.28 -0.48 0.62
CA ARG A 199 10.57 -1.88 0.31
C ARG A 199 12.04 -2.15 0.54
N TRP A 200 12.32 -2.92 1.57
CA TRP A 200 13.67 -3.33 1.89
C TRP A 200 14.14 -4.41 0.91
N PRO A 201 15.44 -4.42 0.54
CA PRO A 201 16.01 -5.55 -0.18
C PRO A 201 15.93 -6.81 0.70
N PRO A 202 15.70 -8.00 0.10
CA PRO A 202 15.67 -9.24 0.86
C PRO A 202 17.02 -9.44 1.56
N VAL A 203 16.98 -9.61 2.88
CA VAL A 203 18.19 -9.86 3.66
C VAL A 203 18.67 -11.27 3.36
N THR A 204 19.76 -11.41 2.61
CA THR A 204 20.25 -12.75 2.24
C THR A 204 21.16 -13.28 3.33
N ILE A 205 20.98 -14.55 3.69
CA ILE A 205 21.89 -15.27 4.59
C ILE A 205 23.10 -15.76 3.78
N LYS A 206 23.92 -14.81 3.31
CA LYS A 206 25.18 -15.11 2.63
C LYS A 206 26.36 -14.97 3.59
N PRO A 207 27.42 -15.80 3.43
CA PRO A 207 28.67 -15.63 4.17
C PRO A 207 29.28 -14.25 3.88
N ALA A 208 30.00 -13.69 4.86
CA ALA A 208 30.49 -12.31 4.87
C ALA A 208 31.38 -11.92 3.67
N THR A 209 31.89 -12.90 2.91
CA THR A 209 32.74 -12.73 1.73
C THR A 209 31.99 -12.36 0.45
N GLU A 210 30.67 -12.53 0.39
CA GLU A 210 29.87 -12.14 -0.78
C GLU A 210 29.17 -10.79 -0.55
N MET A 211 29.64 -9.75 -1.24
CA MET A 211 29.00 -8.44 -1.25
C MET A 211 27.59 -8.57 -1.85
N GLU A 212 26.55 -8.25 -1.06
CA GLU A 212 25.17 -8.28 -1.57
C GLU A 212 25.04 -7.37 -2.80
N PRO A 213 24.42 -7.86 -3.89
CA PRO A 213 24.26 -7.08 -5.12
C PRO A 213 23.39 -5.86 -4.83
N ARG A 214 24.04 -4.68 -4.78
CA ARG A 214 23.34 -3.41 -4.59
C ARG A 214 22.70 -3.01 -5.92
N PRO A 215 21.40 -2.66 -5.96
CA PRO A 215 20.86 -2.03 -7.14
C PRO A 215 21.60 -0.69 -7.34
N THR A 216 22.45 -0.63 -8.35
CA THR A 216 23.23 0.57 -8.69
C THR A 216 22.43 1.54 -9.56
N SER A 217 21.32 1.09 -10.12
CA SER A 217 20.46 1.90 -10.97
C SER A 217 19.00 1.52 -10.83
N VAL A 218 18.14 2.47 -11.18
CA VAL A 218 16.70 2.24 -11.29
C VAL A 218 16.45 1.26 -12.45
N ASN A 219 15.46 0.37 -12.32
CA ASN A 219 15.05 -0.57 -13.36
C ASN A 219 14.43 0.15 -14.58
N LYS A 220 15.28 0.74 -15.42
CA LYS A 220 14.92 1.49 -16.63
C LYS A 220 13.94 0.75 -17.55
N PRO A 221 14.12 -0.56 -17.90
CA PRO A 221 13.19 -1.24 -18.78
C PRO A 221 11.80 -1.37 -18.16
N ARG A 222 11.72 -1.61 -16.84
CA ARG A 222 10.44 -1.68 -16.12
C ARG A 222 9.73 -0.33 -16.11
N ILE A 223 10.45 0.77 -15.90
CA ILE A 223 9.88 2.12 -15.96
C ILE A 223 9.38 2.42 -17.37
N ALA A 224 10.21 2.21 -18.40
CA ALA A 224 9.83 2.46 -19.78
C ALA A 224 8.59 1.66 -20.19
N LEU A 225 8.55 0.37 -19.88
CA LEU A 225 7.39 -0.49 -20.12
C LEU A 225 6.14 0.02 -19.39
N THR A 226 6.27 0.38 -18.11
CA THR A 226 5.15 0.90 -17.31
C THR A 226 4.60 2.19 -17.92
N VAL A 227 5.48 3.14 -18.25
CA VAL A 227 5.10 4.42 -18.84
C VAL A 227 4.34 4.20 -20.14
N VAL A 228 4.88 3.38 -21.05
CA VAL A 228 4.26 3.11 -22.35
C VAL A 228 2.91 2.41 -22.19
N ILE A 229 2.85 1.31 -21.44
CA ILE A 229 1.60 0.55 -21.27
C ILE A 229 0.53 1.39 -20.57
N LEU A 230 0.86 2.04 -19.46
CA LEU A 230 -0.10 2.83 -18.69
C LEU A 230 -0.67 3.97 -19.52
N THR A 231 0.18 4.67 -20.27
CA THR A 231 -0.26 5.81 -21.10
C THR A 231 -1.09 5.36 -22.29
N LEU A 232 -0.72 4.26 -22.97
CA LEU A 232 -1.54 3.68 -24.03
C LEU A 232 -2.93 3.32 -23.50
N LEU A 233 -3.01 2.58 -22.40
CA LEU A 233 -4.27 2.20 -21.76
C LEU A 233 -5.11 3.43 -21.39
N CYS A 234 -4.48 4.47 -20.82
CA CYS A 234 -5.17 5.71 -20.46
C CYS A 234 -5.71 6.47 -21.68
N ILE A 235 -5.00 6.45 -22.81
CA ILE A 235 -5.48 7.06 -24.05
C ILE A 235 -6.69 6.32 -24.59
N PHE A 236 -6.63 4.99 -24.69
CA PHE A 236 -7.78 4.19 -25.11
C PHE A 236 -8.97 4.39 -24.19
N ALA A 237 -8.77 4.37 -22.87
CA ALA A 237 -9.81 4.65 -21.89
C ALA A 237 -10.38 6.07 -22.07
N SER A 238 -9.54 7.09 -22.23
CA SER A 238 -9.98 8.47 -22.44
C SER A 238 -10.75 8.65 -23.75
N ALA A 239 -10.36 7.95 -24.83
CA ALA A 239 -11.07 7.95 -26.11
C ALA A 239 -12.44 7.28 -25.99
N ALA A 240 -12.52 6.15 -25.29
CA ALA A 240 -13.77 5.47 -25.00
C ALA A 240 -14.69 6.34 -24.14
N VAL A 241 -14.20 6.90 -23.04
CA VAL A 241 -14.96 7.81 -22.16
C VAL A 241 -15.44 9.04 -22.91
N PHE A 242 -14.57 9.68 -23.70
CA PHE A 242 -14.94 10.84 -24.51
C PHE A 242 -16.03 10.49 -25.54
N GLY A 243 -15.91 9.32 -26.18
CA GLY A 243 -16.89 8.82 -27.13
C GLY A 243 -18.24 8.50 -26.50
N LEU A 244 -18.25 7.76 -25.39
CA LEU A 244 -19.45 7.41 -24.64
C LEU A 244 -20.13 8.66 -24.06
N THR A 245 -19.35 9.61 -23.55
CA THR A 245 -19.85 10.91 -23.07
C THR A 245 -20.61 11.63 -24.18
N ARG A 246 -20.07 11.61 -25.41
CA ARG A 246 -20.68 12.27 -26.57
C ARG A 246 -21.93 11.55 -27.08
N ILE A 247 -21.94 10.23 -27.09
CA ILE A 247 -23.02 9.41 -27.66
C ILE A 247 -24.19 9.23 -26.69
N LEU A 248 -23.90 9.00 -25.41
CA LEU A 248 -24.91 8.62 -24.40
C LEU A 248 -25.18 9.78 -23.44
N LEU A 249 -24.13 10.28 -22.79
CA LEU A 249 -24.29 11.20 -21.67
C LEU A 249 -24.82 12.57 -22.13
N LEU A 250 -24.20 13.17 -23.15
CA LEU A 250 -24.61 14.48 -23.65
C LEU A 250 -26.07 14.51 -24.10
N PRO A 251 -26.56 13.60 -24.97
CA PRO A 251 -27.96 13.58 -25.38
C PRO A 251 -28.94 13.43 -24.21
N VAL A 252 -28.58 12.66 -23.17
CA VAL A 252 -29.40 12.52 -21.95
C VAL A 252 -29.41 13.82 -21.15
N LEU A 253 -28.25 14.46 -20.91
CA LEU A 253 -28.20 15.75 -20.21
C LEU A 253 -28.96 16.85 -20.95
N PHE A 254 -28.92 16.88 -22.28
CA PHE A 254 -29.65 17.85 -23.10
C PHE A 254 -31.18 17.64 -23.11
N ARG A 255 -31.70 16.52 -22.59
CA ARG A 255 -33.15 16.33 -22.34
C ARG A 255 -33.61 16.97 -21.04
N LEU A 256 -32.70 17.28 -20.11
CA LEU A 256 -33.04 17.93 -18.84
C LEU A 256 -33.14 19.46 -19.06
N PRO A 257 -34.28 20.11 -18.74
CA PRO A 257 -34.56 21.49 -19.18
C PRO A 257 -33.59 22.54 -18.61
N LEU A 258 -33.25 22.46 -17.32
CA LEU A 258 -32.29 23.35 -16.66
C LEU A 258 -30.86 23.17 -17.18
N VAL A 259 -30.46 21.92 -17.37
CA VAL A 259 -29.14 21.51 -17.83
C VAL A 259 -28.93 21.91 -19.30
N HIS A 260 -29.96 21.74 -20.13
CA HIS A 260 -29.95 22.18 -21.52
C HIS A 260 -29.66 23.69 -21.62
N LEU A 261 -30.30 24.52 -20.80
CA LEU A 261 -30.09 25.97 -20.82
C LEU A 261 -28.62 26.34 -20.48
N LEU A 262 -28.03 25.65 -19.49
CA LEU A 262 -26.66 25.87 -19.04
C LEU A 262 -25.61 25.34 -20.02
N LEU A 263 -25.78 24.14 -20.59
CA LEU A 263 -24.79 23.50 -21.47
C LEU A 263 -24.88 23.97 -22.92
N ARG A 264 -26.02 24.49 -23.37
CA ARG A 264 -26.23 24.93 -24.76
C ARG A 264 -25.17 25.90 -25.30
N PRO A 265 -24.79 26.99 -24.59
CA PRO A 265 -23.78 27.91 -25.10
C PRO A 265 -22.37 27.31 -25.23
N PHE A 266 -22.10 26.17 -24.57
CA PHE A 266 -20.76 25.56 -24.51
C PHE A 266 -20.61 24.26 -25.32
N ALA A 267 -21.66 23.43 -25.34
CA ALA A 267 -21.55 22.01 -25.72
C ALA A 267 -22.45 21.58 -26.89
N THR A 268 -23.36 22.41 -27.40
CA THR A 268 -24.31 22.01 -28.47
C THR A 268 -23.62 21.57 -29.76
N HIS A 269 -22.45 22.10 -30.08
CA HIS A 269 -21.68 21.68 -31.25
C HIS A 269 -21.13 20.25 -31.12
N PHE A 270 -20.90 19.74 -29.90
CA PHE A 270 -20.41 18.37 -29.71
C PHE A 270 -21.44 17.33 -30.14
N LEU A 271 -22.73 17.64 -30.10
CA LEU A 271 -23.80 16.77 -30.60
C LEU A 271 -23.82 16.67 -32.14
N ARG A 272 -23.27 17.67 -32.84
CA ARG A 272 -23.29 17.76 -34.30
C ARG A 272 -21.91 17.46 -34.87
N GLY A 273 -21.70 16.23 -35.35
CA GLY A 273 -20.50 15.88 -36.10
C GLY A 273 -20.49 14.42 -36.58
N PRO A 274 -19.50 14.05 -37.42
CA PRO A 274 -19.41 12.70 -37.98
C PRO A 274 -19.27 11.65 -36.88
N TRP A 275 -19.71 10.42 -37.20
CA TRP A 275 -19.69 9.26 -36.32
C TRP A 275 -18.41 9.19 -35.48
N THR A 276 -18.59 9.17 -34.16
CA THR A 276 -17.56 9.23 -33.12
C THR A 276 -16.44 8.19 -33.28
N ILE A 277 -16.74 7.07 -33.93
CA ILE A 277 -15.81 5.95 -34.18
C ILE A 277 -14.67 6.36 -35.13
N SER A 278 -14.92 7.25 -36.09
CA SER A 278 -13.90 7.72 -37.05
C SER A 278 -13.02 8.87 -36.53
N LEU A 279 -13.38 9.43 -35.37
CA LEU A 279 -12.78 10.63 -34.80
C LEU A 279 -11.30 10.47 -34.38
N PRO A 280 -10.86 9.31 -33.83
CA PRO A 280 -9.45 9.07 -33.53
C PRO A 280 -8.54 9.13 -34.77
N TRP A 281 -8.97 8.49 -35.87
CA TRP A 281 -8.23 8.43 -37.13
C TRP A 281 -8.07 9.78 -37.82
N ARG A 282 -9.01 10.72 -37.59
CA ARG A 282 -8.91 12.09 -38.11
C ARG A 282 -8.04 13.02 -37.27
N HIS A 283 -7.63 12.58 -36.07
CA HIS A 283 -6.90 13.41 -35.10
C HIS A 283 -5.63 12.71 -34.59
N LEU A 284 -4.94 11.94 -35.45
CA LEU A 284 -3.69 11.24 -35.10
C LEU A 284 -2.62 12.16 -34.51
N GLY A 285 -2.45 13.37 -35.03
CA GLY A 285 -1.49 14.33 -34.47
C GLY A 285 -1.82 14.76 -33.04
N LEU A 286 -3.11 14.88 -32.70
CA LEU A 286 -3.54 15.15 -31.32
C LEU A 286 -3.29 13.94 -30.42
N LEU A 287 -3.60 12.73 -30.90
CA LEU A 287 -3.39 11.49 -30.15
C LEU A 287 -1.90 11.28 -29.85
N PHE A 288 -1.03 11.46 -30.84
CA PHE A 288 0.41 11.37 -30.68
C PHE A 288 0.92 12.40 -29.67
N ARG A 289 0.52 13.67 -29.80
CA ARG A 289 0.91 14.72 -28.86
C ARG A 289 0.40 14.48 -27.44
N THR A 290 -0.83 13.97 -27.31
CA THR A 290 -1.44 13.56 -26.03
C THR A 290 -0.68 12.40 -25.40
N PHE A 291 -0.25 11.42 -26.20
CA PHE A 291 0.58 10.31 -25.76
C PHE A 291 1.90 10.78 -25.20
N PHE A 292 2.67 11.58 -25.93
CA PHE A 292 3.97 12.06 -25.42
C PHE A 292 3.82 12.95 -24.20
N LEU A 293 2.75 13.76 -24.11
CA LEU A 293 2.48 14.55 -22.91
C LEU A 293 2.20 13.64 -21.70
N GLY A 294 1.31 12.66 -21.86
CA GLY A 294 1.01 11.68 -20.82
C GLY A 294 2.24 10.86 -20.44
N ALA A 295 3.03 10.42 -21.41
CA ALA A 295 4.28 9.69 -21.20
C ALA A 295 5.33 10.52 -20.47
N THR A 296 5.51 11.79 -20.82
CA THR A 296 6.43 12.68 -20.11
C THR A 296 6.00 12.86 -18.66
N MET A 297 4.71 13.09 -18.42
CA MET A 297 4.15 13.28 -17.08
C MET A 297 4.30 12.01 -16.21
N VAL A 298 3.84 10.86 -16.71
CA VAL A 298 3.94 9.57 -16.01
C VAL A 298 5.41 9.18 -15.80
N ALA A 299 6.29 9.40 -16.79
CA ALA A 299 7.71 9.13 -16.62
C ALA A 299 8.35 10.04 -15.57
N THR A 300 7.94 11.31 -15.49
CA THR A 300 8.44 12.23 -14.46
C THR A 300 8.11 11.72 -13.06
N TRP A 301 6.89 11.22 -12.85
CA TRP A 301 6.49 10.63 -11.57
C TRP A 301 7.20 9.28 -11.31
N GLU A 302 7.22 8.35 -12.27
CA GLU A 302 7.89 7.04 -12.11
C GLU A 302 9.39 7.17 -11.85
N VAL A 303 10.09 8.07 -12.56
CA VAL A 303 11.51 8.31 -12.36
C VAL A 303 11.77 8.92 -10.99
N SER A 304 10.95 9.90 -10.58
CA SER A 304 11.06 10.53 -9.26
C SER A 304 10.84 9.50 -8.14
N ASP A 305 9.80 8.67 -8.25
CA ASP A 305 9.52 7.62 -7.27
C ASP A 305 10.59 6.52 -7.30
N GLY A 306 11.08 6.14 -8.48
CA GLY A 306 12.12 5.12 -8.63
C GLY A 306 13.47 5.55 -8.05
N LEU A 307 13.85 6.82 -8.24
CA LEU A 307 15.02 7.41 -7.59
C LEU A 307 14.84 7.45 -6.07
N PHE A 308 13.63 7.78 -5.61
CA PHE A 308 13.32 7.78 -4.18
C PHE A 308 13.49 6.39 -3.57
N ASP A 309 12.91 5.34 -4.16
CA ASP A 309 13.07 3.96 -3.70
C ASP A 309 14.55 3.53 -3.65
N LEU A 310 15.31 3.89 -4.69
CA LEU A 310 16.73 3.53 -4.82
C LEU A 310 17.58 4.11 -3.68
N TYR A 311 17.40 5.40 -3.36
CA TYR A 311 18.25 6.07 -2.36
C TYR A 311 17.73 5.90 -0.92
N ILE A 312 16.42 5.81 -0.70
CA ILE A 312 15.85 5.68 0.65
C ILE A 312 16.13 4.31 1.27
N ALA A 313 16.16 3.24 0.46
CA ALA A 313 16.45 1.89 0.93
C ALA A 313 17.95 1.57 1.06
N GLU A 314 18.83 2.47 0.62
CA GLU A 314 20.29 2.25 0.67
C GLU A 314 20.77 2.11 2.13
N PRO A 315 21.64 1.13 2.47
CA PRO A 315 22.20 0.97 3.81
C PRO A 315 22.80 2.27 4.36
N VAL A 316 22.57 2.57 5.64
CA VAL A 316 23.12 3.76 6.31
C VAL A 316 24.09 3.30 7.40
N SER A 317 25.33 3.80 7.36
CA SER A 317 26.32 3.63 8.44
C SER A 317 26.59 4.97 9.13
N VAL A 318 26.37 5.02 10.44
CA VAL A 318 26.56 6.24 11.25
C VAL A 318 27.43 6.02 12.47
N SER A 319 27.51 4.80 13.00
CA SER A 319 28.19 4.49 14.26
C SER A 319 29.68 4.82 14.22
N ALA A 320 30.35 4.62 13.08
CA ALA A 320 31.78 4.87 12.91
C ALA A 320 32.17 6.34 13.11
N ASN A 321 31.24 7.28 12.96
CA ASN A 321 31.48 8.71 13.09
C ASN A 321 31.15 9.25 14.50
N THR A 322 30.86 8.39 15.47
CA THR A 322 30.46 8.76 16.83
C THR A 322 31.51 8.36 17.86
N ALA A 323 31.52 9.06 19.00
CA ALA A 323 32.45 8.78 20.09
C ALA A 323 32.24 7.39 20.69
N ASP A 324 30.97 6.99 20.90
CA ASP A 324 30.57 5.66 21.37
C ASP A 324 29.71 4.95 20.29
N PRO A 325 30.33 4.19 19.36
CA PRO A 325 29.63 3.54 18.26
C PRO A 325 28.53 2.56 18.72
N ILE A 326 28.82 1.72 19.72
CA ILE A 326 27.90 0.68 20.22
C ILE A 326 26.70 1.31 20.93
N LEU A 327 26.94 2.34 21.75
CA LEU A 327 25.87 3.05 22.45
C LEU A 327 24.88 3.65 21.44
N THR A 328 25.41 4.24 20.37
CA THR A 328 24.63 4.84 19.29
C THR A 328 23.77 3.79 18.59
N LEU A 329 24.31 2.60 18.35
CA LEU A 329 23.56 1.47 17.75
C LEU A 329 22.50 0.88 18.68
N VAL A 330 22.82 0.69 19.97
CA VAL A 330 21.88 0.20 20.99
C VAL A 330 20.73 1.19 21.19
N SER A 331 21.03 2.48 21.15
CA SER A 331 20.01 3.54 21.16
C SER A 331 19.15 3.47 19.90
N GLY A 332 19.74 3.32 18.71
CA GLY A 332 19.02 3.15 17.44
C GLY A 332 18.10 1.94 17.40
N ALA A 333 18.53 0.80 17.97
CA ALA A 333 17.72 -0.42 18.10
C ALA A 333 16.46 -0.23 18.97
N GLN A 334 16.45 0.81 19.82
CA GLN A 334 15.31 1.19 20.69
C GLN A 334 14.45 2.32 20.10
N SER A 335 14.69 2.73 18.84
CA SER A 335 13.88 3.74 18.14
C SER A 335 12.40 3.36 18.13
N ALA A 336 11.50 4.33 18.24
CA ALA A 336 10.06 4.08 18.09
C ALA A 336 9.66 3.77 16.63
N SER A 337 10.43 4.26 15.67
CA SER A 337 10.20 4.03 14.24
C SER A 337 10.96 2.82 13.74
N ALA A 338 10.22 1.84 13.19
CA ALA A 338 10.78 0.65 12.55
C ALA A 338 11.75 0.99 11.40
N TYR A 339 11.59 2.16 10.77
CA TYR A 339 12.48 2.64 9.72
C TYR A 339 13.91 2.88 10.22
N TYR A 340 14.07 3.54 11.38
CA TYR A 340 15.39 3.77 11.96
C TYR A 340 15.93 2.54 12.66
N GLN A 341 15.06 1.72 13.28
CA GLN A 341 15.46 0.44 13.83
C GLN A 341 16.11 -0.44 12.75
N TYR A 342 15.52 -0.51 11.56
CA TYR A 342 16.08 -1.29 10.44
C TYR A 342 17.54 -0.93 10.15
N PHE A 343 17.88 0.36 10.02
CA PHE A 343 19.27 0.75 9.79
C PHE A 343 20.19 0.44 10.98
N ALA A 344 19.70 0.57 12.21
CA ALA A 344 20.48 0.24 13.40
C ALA A 344 20.82 -1.26 13.44
N TYR A 345 19.85 -2.13 13.17
CA TYR A 345 20.07 -3.58 13.10
C TYR A 345 20.90 -3.99 11.88
N LEU A 346 20.80 -3.27 10.76
CA LEU A 346 21.63 -3.51 9.58
C LEU A 346 23.11 -3.22 9.87
N GLU A 347 23.40 -2.10 10.53
CA GLU A 347 24.76 -1.75 10.95
C GLU A 347 25.29 -2.68 12.06
N LEU A 348 24.42 -3.09 13.00
CA LEU A 348 24.76 -4.11 14.00
C LEU A 348 25.08 -5.47 13.37
N ARG A 349 24.33 -5.90 12.35
CA ARG A 349 24.63 -7.13 11.61
C ARG A 349 26.02 -7.08 11.02
N ASP A 350 26.39 -5.96 10.41
CA ASP A 350 27.71 -5.80 9.80
C ASP A 350 28.82 -5.80 10.87
N LEU A 351 28.59 -5.16 12.03
CA LEU A 351 29.51 -5.19 13.18
C LEU A 351 29.70 -6.60 13.76
N VAL A 352 28.64 -7.41 13.80
CA VAL A 352 28.70 -8.76 14.39
C VAL A 352 29.26 -9.79 13.42
N ARG A 353 29.14 -9.56 12.10
CA ARG A 353 29.78 -10.39 11.06
C ARG A 353 31.28 -10.10 10.89
N GLU A 354 31.76 -8.97 11.40
CA GLU A 354 33.16 -8.59 11.28
C GLU A 354 34.03 -9.32 12.32
N ASP A 355 35.02 -10.07 11.84
CA ASP A 355 35.97 -10.84 12.68
C ASP A 355 37.22 -10.04 13.09
N SER A 356 37.20 -8.71 12.95
CA SER A 356 38.34 -7.87 13.32
C SER A 356 38.52 -7.76 14.84
N ALA A 357 39.75 -7.56 15.32
CA ALA A 357 40.02 -7.31 16.73
C ALA A 357 39.25 -6.09 17.27
N ALA A 358 39.02 -5.07 16.42
CA ALA A 358 38.22 -3.90 16.75
C ALA A 358 36.74 -4.25 16.93
N ALA A 359 36.16 -5.08 16.06
CA ALA A 359 34.79 -5.55 16.18
C ALA A 359 34.59 -6.45 17.42
N SER A 360 35.54 -7.35 17.70
CA SER A 360 35.54 -8.16 18.93
C SER A 360 35.62 -7.28 20.19
N ALA A 361 36.52 -6.29 20.23
CA ALA A 361 36.60 -5.35 21.34
C ALA A 361 35.27 -4.58 21.56
N ARG A 362 34.57 -4.23 20.47
CA ARG A 362 33.26 -3.59 20.55
C ARG A 362 32.18 -4.52 21.11
N ARG A 363 32.14 -5.79 20.70
CA ARG A 363 31.21 -6.78 21.27
C ARG A 363 31.50 -7.04 22.74
N GLN A 364 32.78 -7.17 23.12
CA GLN A 364 33.18 -7.29 24.53
C GLN A 364 32.74 -6.07 25.36
N ALA A 365 32.86 -4.85 24.82
CA ALA A 365 32.38 -3.64 25.49
C ALA A 365 30.85 -3.60 25.65
N LEU A 366 30.09 -4.20 24.72
CA LEU A 366 28.64 -4.37 24.87
C LEU A 366 28.30 -5.31 26.03
N PHE A 367 29.03 -6.42 26.19
CA PHE A 367 28.79 -7.43 27.23
C PHE A 367 29.27 -6.98 28.61
N ALA A 368 30.38 -6.26 28.68
CA ALA A 368 31.00 -5.81 29.92
C ALA A 368 30.44 -4.46 30.44
N ASP A 369 29.35 -3.95 29.85
CA ASP A 369 28.79 -2.66 30.23
C ASP A 369 28.30 -2.63 31.68
N GLN A 370 28.83 -1.68 32.45
CA GLN A 370 28.39 -1.34 33.80
C GLN A 370 28.07 0.16 33.94
N LYS A 371 28.21 0.93 32.85
CA LYS A 371 28.02 2.39 32.86
C LYS A 371 26.54 2.74 32.89
N TYR A 372 25.71 1.94 32.22
CA TYR A 372 24.28 2.19 32.10
C TYR A 372 23.43 1.27 32.98
N ASN A 373 22.29 1.79 33.43
CA ASN A 373 21.28 0.99 34.12
C ASN A 373 19.89 1.25 33.51
N PRO A 374 19.25 0.26 32.85
CA PRO A 374 19.76 -1.09 32.62
C PRO A 374 21.00 -1.15 31.70
N PRO A 375 21.85 -2.20 31.82
CA PRO A 375 23.03 -2.38 30.95
C PRO A 375 22.68 -2.40 29.46
N MET A 376 23.62 -2.03 28.61
CA MET A 376 23.45 -1.99 27.15
C MET A 376 22.95 -3.32 26.59
N TRP A 377 23.56 -4.46 26.96
CA TRP A 377 23.10 -5.78 26.53
C TRP A 377 21.64 -6.04 26.92
N THR A 378 21.27 -5.86 28.20
CA THR A 378 19.91 -6.15 28.68
C THR A 378 18.87 -5.25 28.01
N SER A 379 19.21 -3.99 27.76
CA SER A 379 18.34 -3.05 27.05
C SER A 379 18.14 -3.48 25.60
N PHE A 380 19.23 -3.85 24.92
CA PHE A 380 19.23 -4.33 23.54
C PHE A 380 18.47 -5.65 23.38
N SER A 381 18.79 -6.67 24.19
CA SER A 381 18.17 -8.00 24.14
C SER A 381 16.68 -7.92 24.43
N ARG A 382 16.28 -7.13 25.43
CA ARG A 382 14.87 -6.88 25.74
C ARG A 382 14.16 -6.19 24.57
N ALA A 383 14.73 -5.13 23.99
CA ALA A 383 14.11 -4.43 22.87
C ALA A 383 13.91 -5.37 21.66
N SER A 384 14.92 -6.18 21.37
CA SER A 384 14.90 -7.19 20.30
C SER A 384 13.80 -8.24 20.51
N LEU A 385 13.76 -8.85 21.70
CA LEU A 385 12.77 -9.89 22.03
C LEU A 385 11.35 -9.33 22.14
N VAL A 386 11.18 -8.08 22.61
CA VAL A 386 9.87 -7.42 22.62
C VAL A 386 9.37 -7.18 21.20
N GLN A 387 10.26 -6.79 20.27
CA GLN A 387 9.89 -6.61 18.88
C GLN A 387 9.46 -7.94 18.23
N LEU A 388 10.28 -8.99 18.36
CA LEU A 388 9.93 -10.34 17.88
C LEU A 388 8.64 -10.87 18.53
N GLY A 389 8.45 -10.61 19.83
CA GLY A 389 7.23 -11.00 20.54
C GLY A 389 5.98 -10.30 20.03
N LYS A 390 6.05 -9.02 19.64
CA LYS A 390 4.92 -8.30 19.02
C LYS A 390 4.57 -8.90 17.67
N GLU A 391 5.57 -9.19 16.84
CA GLU A 391 5.38 -9.78 15.52
C GLU A 391 4.84 -11.22 15.62
N TYR A 392 5.36 -12.02 16.55
CA TYR A 392 4.82 -13.33 16.88
C TYR A 392 3.32 -13.26 17.26
N GLN A 393 2.94 -12.35 18.15
CA GLN A 393 1.53 -12.19 18.56
C GLN A 393 0.65 -11.67 17.40
N HIS A 394 1.18 -10.81 16.54
CA HIS A 394 0.48 -10.35 15.34
C HIS A 394 0.27 -11.48 14.32
N PHE A 395 1.28 -12.33 14.15
CA PHE A 395 1.24 -13.49 13.29
C PHE A 395 0.22 -14.55 13.78
N LEU A 396 0.20 -14.84 15.08
CA LEU A 396 -0.79 -15.75 15.68
C LEU A 396 -2.23 -15.27 15.46
N ARG A 397 -2.44 -13.95 15.53
CA ARG A 397 -3.75 -13.34 15.26
C ARG A 397 -4.10 -13.27 13.77
N ARG A 398 -3.25 -13.77 12.86
CA ARG A 398 -3.42 -13.64 11.41
C ARG A 398 -3.70 -12.19 11.00
N GLY A 399 -2.98 -11.25 11.62
CA GLY A 399 -3.13 -9.82 11.35
C GLY A 399 -4.37 -9.14 11.94
N ALA A 400 -5.19 -9.84 12.74
CA ALA A 400 -6.32 -9.24 13.43
C ALA A 400 -5.86 -8.23 14.50
N PRO A 401 -6.60 -7.13 14.70
CA PRO A 401 -6.26 -6.12 15.70
C PRO A 401 -6.22 -6.74 17.09
N VAL A 402 -5.38 -6.17 17.96
CA VAL A 402 -5.30 -6.59 19.36
C VAL A 402 -6.70 -6.46 19.97
N PRO A 403 -7.27 -7.53 20.57
CA PRO A 403 -8.51 -7.41 21.33
C PRO A 403 -8.34 -6.30 22.37
N ALA A 404 -9.30 -5.37 22.44
CA ALA A 404 -9.22 -4.30 23.44
C ALA A 404 -8.99 -4.92 24.83
N PRO A 405 -8.05 -4.38 25.63
CA PRO A 405 -7.80 -4.92 26.96
C PRO A 405 -9.14 -4.99 27.70
N ALA A 406 -9.48 -6.19 28.19
CA ALA A 406 -10.67 -6.38 29.00
C ALA A 406 -10.65 -5.31 30.09
N ALA A 407 -11.72 -4.52 30.18
CA ALA A 407 -11.84 -3.50 31.21
C ALA A 407 -11.51 -4.16 32.56
N PRO A 408 -10.59 -3.58 33.36
CA PRO A 408 -10.26 -4.17 34.65
C PRO A 408 -11.57 -4.34 35.42
N ALA A 409 -11.84 -5.58 35.84
CA ALA A 409 -12.99 -5.86 36.70
C ALA A 409 -12.93 -4.87 37.88
N PRO A 410 -14.02 -4.13 38.18
CA PRO A 410 -14.00 -3.16 39.25
C PRO A 410 -13.55 -3.86 40.53
N ALA A 411 -12.42 -3.41 41.07
CA ALA A 411 -11.89 -3.90 42.33
C ALA A 411 -12.99 -3.73 43.39
N ALA A 412 -13.33 -4.81 44.08
CA ALA A 412 -14.26 -4.78 45.19
C ALA A 412 -13.80 -3.74 46.21
N ALA A 413 -14.64 -2.73 46.46
CA ALA A 413 -14.34 -1.68 47.43
C ALA A 413 -14.14 -2.31 48.82
N PRO A 414 -13.09 -1.91 49.57
CA PRO A 414 -12.95 -2.32 50.96
C PRO A 414 -14.11 -1.76 51.81
N PRO A 415 -14.58 -2.49 52.82
CA PRO A 415 -15.74 -2.07 53.62
C PRO A 415 -15.44 -0.76 54.38
N PRO A 416 -16.41 0.18 54.44
CA PRO A 416 -16.19 1.49 55.02
C PRO A 416 -16.06 1.41 56.55
N LYS A 417 -14.97 1.98 57.08
CA LYS A 417 -14.85 2.32 58.50
C LYS A 417 -15.81 3.46 58.82
N LYS A 418 -16.61 3.29 59.87
CA LYS A 418 -17.49 4.32 60.43
C LYS A 418 -16.65 5.52 60.89
N ALA A 419 -17.06 6.72 60.51
CA ALA A 419 -16.55 7.98 61.04
C ALA A 419 -17.60 8.61 61.96
N ASP A 420 -17.14 9.13 63.09
CA ASP A 420 -17.93 9.86 64.11
C ASP A 420 -18.42 11.23 63.61
N PRO A 421 -19.47 11.81 64.25
CA PRO A 421 -20.29 12.84 63.66
C PRO A 421 -19.79 14.26 63.95
N THR A 422 -19.74 15.11 62.92
CA THR A 422 -19.71 16.57 63.07
C THR A 422 -20.72 17.22 62.12
N PRO A 423 -21.37 18.34 62.52
CA PRO A 423 -22.65 18.78 61.96
C PRO A 423 -22.53 19.51 60.61
N PRO A 424 -23.57 19.49 59.75
CA PRO A 424 -23.48 19.99 58.38
C PRO A 424 -23.79 21.49 58.28
N THR A 425 -22.85 22.25 57.71
CA THR A 425 -23.14 23.55 57.08
C THR A 425 -23.72 23.33 55.67
N PRO A 426 -24.89 23.88 55.31
CA PRO A 426 -25.52 23.64 54.02
C PRO A 426 -24.84 24.44 52.89
N LEU A 427 -24.25 23.72 51.93
CA LEU A 427 -23.71 24.29 50.68
C LEU A 427 -24.83 24.43 49.63
N ILE A 428 -25.23 25.67 49.34
CA ILE A 428 -26.14 26.04 48.26
C ILE A 428 -25.46 25.80 46.91
N ARG A 429 -25.93 24.83 46.13
CA ARG A 429 -25.52 24.62 44.73
C ARG A 429 -26.48 25.36 43.79
N LYS A 430 -26.17 26.61 43.46
CA LYS A 430 -26.70 27.26 42.25
C LYS A 430 -25.53 27.50 41.28
N PRO A 431 -25.67 27.20 39.98
CA PRO A 431 -24.62 27.44 38.99
C PRO A 431 -24.38 28.94 38.81
N ILE A 432 -23.15 29.38 39.06
CA ILE A 432 -22.72 30.80 39.06
C ILE A 432 -22.31 31.29 37.64
N LEU A 433 -22.42 30.46 36.61
CA LEU A 433 -22.03 30.80 35.25
C LEU A 433 -23.25 30.88 34.33
N LYS A 434 -23.50 32.07 33.77
CA LYS A 434 -24.48 32.31 32.71
C LYS A 434 -24.11 31.48 31.46
N ALA A 435 -25.04 30.67 30.97
CA ALA A 435 -24.92 30.04 29.66
C ALA A 435 -25.01 31.10 28.54
N PRO A 436 -24.20 31.00 27.47
CA PRO A 436 -24.26 31.93 26.34
C PRO A 436 -25.57 31.73 25.52
N PRO A 437 -26.10 32.79 24.89
CA PRO A 437 -27.37 32.75 24.18
C PRO A 437 -27.29 31.84 22.94
N GLN A 438 -28.24 30.92 22.82
CA GLN A 438 -28.40 30.06 21.65
C GLN A 438 -28.93 30.87 20.47
N THR A 439 -28.17 30.92 19.38
CA THR A 439 -28.59 31.52 18.11
C THR A 439 -29.44 30.53 17.30
N PRO A 440 -30.50 30.98 16.60
CA PRO A 440 -31.54 30.14 15.98
C PRO A 440 -31.08 29.23 14.83
N VAL A 441 -29.82 29.33 14.40
CA VAL A 441 -29.27 28.52 13.29
C VAL A 441 -28.85 27.11 13.76
N ARG A 442 -28.55 26.91 15.05
CA ARG A 442 -28.19 25.57 15.58
C ARG A 442 -29.40 24.66 15.79
N ALA A 443 -30.57 25.20 16.11
CA ALA A 443 -31.80 24.43 16.23
C ALA A 443 -32.27 23.84 14.88
N VAL A 444 -31.96 24.51 13.77
CA VAL A 444 -32.27 24.00 12.42
C VAL A 444 -31.30 22.89 12.01
N ILE A 445 -30.02 22.97 12.38
CA ILE A 445 -29.04 21.92 12.08
C ILE A 445 -29.29 20.64 12.90
N ASP A 446 -29.72 20.77 14.15
CA ASP A 446 -30.13 19.61 14.96
C ASP A 446 -31.44 18.97 14.47
N SER A 447 -32.31 19.71 13.77
CA SER A 447 -33.53 19.16 13.13
C SER A 447 -33.25 18.36 11.84
N PHE A 448 -32.08 18.54 11.23
CA PHE A 448 -31.63 17.74 10.08
C PHE A 448 -30.87 16.47 10.49
N ALA A 449 -30.46 16.36 11.76
CA ALA A 449 -29.71 15.22 12.29
C ALA A 449 -30.61 14.17 12.99
N SER A 450 -31.92 14.39 13.08
CA SER A 450 -32.88 13.40 13.56
C SER A 450 -33.44 12.58 12.39
N ASP A 451 -32.84 11.42 12.13
CA ASP A 451 -33.43 10.37 11.30
C ASP A 451 -34.78 9.94 11.89
N GLY A 452 -35.88 10.17 11.15
CA GLY A 452 -37.21 9.75 11.59
C GLY A 452 -38.41 10.14 10.72
N THR A 453 -38.23 10.92 9.64
CA THR A 453 -39.37 11.49 8.88
C THR A 453 -39.35 11.18 7.39
N ILE A 454 -39.00 9.93 7.03
CA ILE A 454 -39.21 9.37 5.67
C ILE A 454 -40.10 8.11 5.72
N SER A 455 -40.21 7.45 6.87
CA SER A 455 -41.07 6.27 7.06
C SER A 455 -42.55 6.61 7.29
N GLN A 456 -42.90 7.87 7.55
CA GLN A 456 -44.29 8.31 7.74
C GLN A 456 -44.96 8.89 6.49
N ALA A 457 -44.21 9.13 5.40
CA ALA A 457 -44.79 9.58 4.11
C ALA A 457 -45.11 8.42 3.15
N ILE A 458 -44.84 7.17 3.56
CA ILE A 458 -45.17 5.96 2.79
C ILE A 458 -46.40 5.23 3.38
N ALA A 459 -46.82 5.60 4.59
CA ALA A 459 -48.00 5.02 5.26
C ALA A 459 -49.31 5.79 5.04
N SER A 460 -49.29 6.96 4.38
CA SER A 460 -50.49 7.79 4.15
C SER A 460 -50.99 7.84 2.70
N THR A 461 -50.52 6.94 1.84
CA THR A 461 -50.97 6.85 0.43
C THR A 461 -51.56 5.48 0.07
N ALA A 462 -51.82 4.65 1.08
CA ALA A 462 -52.57 3.41 0.94
C ALA A 462 -53.93 3.60 1.60
N GLU A 463 -54.88 4.20 0.86
CA GLU A 463 -56.36 4.09 1.02
C GLU A 463 -57.08 5.30 0.39
N VAL A 464 -57.06 5.44 -0.94
CA VAL A 464 -58.22 5.94 -1.72
C VAL A 464 -58.15 5.28 -3.10
N GLY A 465 -59.20 4.55 -3.44
CA GLY A 465 -59.25 3.65 -4.58
C GLY A 465 -59.48 4.27 -5.95
N ALA A 466 -59.28 3.40 -6.94
CA ALA A 466 -60.04 3.18 -8.17
C ALA A 466 -60.44 4.36 -9.08
N ALA A 467 -60.24 4.10 -10.39
CA ALA A 467 -60.76 4.80 -11.57
C ALA A 467 -59.97 6.01 -12.09
N HIS A 468 -59.01 5.77 -13.00
CA HIS A 468 -59.09 6.22 -14.39
C HIS A 468 -57.84 5.81 -15.18
N ILE A 469 -58.02 4.94 -16.17
CA ILE A 469 -57.09 4.76 -17.28
C ILE A 469 -57.78 5.40 -18.49
N PRO A 470 -57.20 6.43 -19.14
CA PRO A 470 -57.61 6.77 -20.49
C PRO A 470 -56.76 6.05 -21.53
N GLU A 471 -57.49 5.30 -22.33
CA GLU A 471 -57.13 4.67 -23.60
C GLU A 471 -56.55 5.70 -24.58
N LEU A 472 -55.24 5.63 -24.87
CA LEU A 472 -54.66 6.32 -26.04
C LEU A 472 -53.62 5.46 -26.78
N PHE A 473 -53.73 4.13 -26.69
CA PHE A 473 -52.95 3.21 -27.52
C PHE A 473 -53.84 2.11 -28.13
N ARG A 474 -53.84 2.11 -29.48
CA ARG A 474 -54.49 1.22 -30.49
C ARG A 474 -55.83 1.74 -30.99
N SER A 475 -56.13 1.84 -32.29
CA SER A 475 -55.56 1.28 -33.53
C SER A 475 -56.01 2.21 -34.71
N VAL A 476 -55.43 2.22 -35.91
CA VAL A 476 -55.71 1.31 -37.05
C VAL A 476 -54.74 1.64 -38.20
N SER A 477 -54.49 0.61 -39.02
CA SER A 477 -53.64 0.47 -40.20
C SER A 477 -54.18 1.09 -41.51
N THR A 478 -53.27 1.12 -42.51
CA THR A 478 -53.42 1.17 -43.99
C THR A 478 -53.72 2.50 -44.68
N VAL A 479 -52.78 2.97 -45.51
CA VAL A 479 -52.89 3.17 -46.99
C VAL A 479 -51.45 3.17 -47.58
N ALA A 480 -51.25 2.48 -48.71
CA ALA A 480 -50.00 2.36 -49.50
C ALA A 480 -49.98 3.36 -50.70
N PRO A 481 -49.14 3.21 -51.74
CA PRO A 481 -47.67 3.38 -51.81
C PRO A 481 -47.27 4.49 -52.82
N VAL A 482 -46.02 4.99 -52.78
CA VAL A 482 -45.36 5.60 -53.95
C VAL A 482 -43.90 5.14 -54.03
N SER A 483 -43.59 4.57 -55.19
CA SER A 483 -42.32 4.07 -55.70
C SER A 483 -41.28 5.16 -56.00
N THR A 484 -39.99 4.85 -55.82
CA THR A 484 -38.98 5.01 -56.88
C THR A 484 -37.76 4.12 -56.56
N GLU A 485 -37.52 3.19 -57.46
CA GLU A 485 -36.31 2.41 -57.67
C GLU A 485 -35.14 3.33 -58.05
N VAL A 486 -33.93 3.11 -57.52
CA VAL A 486 -32.65 2.99 -58.25
C VAL A 486 -31.65 2.33 -57.28
N VAL A 487 -30.75 1.50 -57.84
CA VAL A 487 -29.63 0.77 -57.22
C VAL A 487 -29.93 -0.68 -56.79
N VAL A 488 -30.38 -1.48 -57.77
CA VAL A 488 -30.11 -2.93 -57.79
C VAL A 488 -29.07 -3.17 -58.87
N LYS A 489 -27.79 -3.33 -58.48
CA LYS A 489 -26.80 -4.07 -59.28
C LYS A 489 -25.54 -4.56 -58.55
N GLU A 490 -25.41 -4.42 -57.23
CA GLU A 490 -24.22 -4.93 -56.49
C GLU A 490 -24.52 -5.98 -55.40
N VAL A 491 -25.71 -6.58 -55.38
CA VAL A 491 -26.09 -7.57 -54.33
C VAL A 491 -25.95 -9.04 -54.80
N LYS A 492 -25.56 -9.28 -56.05
CA LYS A 492 -25.50 -10.66 -56.59
C LYS A 492 -24.17 -11.39 -56.36
N GLU A 493 -23.12 -10.71 -55.89
CA GLU A 493 -21.82 -11.36 -55.56
C GLU A 493 -21.61 -11.66 -54.07
N VAL A 494 -22.46 -11.16 -53.18
CA VAL A 494 -22.34 -11.44 -51.73
C VAL A 494 -23.18 -12.66 -51.30
N ALA A 495 -24.16 -13.07 -52.11
CA ALA A 495 -25.06 -14.18 -51.81
C ALA A 495 -24.40 -15.57 -51.93
N SER A 496 -23.29 -15.72 -52.66
CA SER A 496 -22.59 -17.00 -52.82
C SER A 496 -21.57 -17.31 -51.71
N ALA A 497 -21.27 -16.34 -50.83
CA ALA A 497 -20.36 -16.54 -49.70
C ALA A 497 -21.06 -17.05 -48.42
N ILE A 498 -22.40 -16.99 -48.38
CA ILE A 498 -23.19 -17.31 -47.17
C ILE A 498 -23.51 -18.82 -47.06
N ASP A 499 -23.34 -19.59 -48.14
CA ASP A 499 -23.70 -21.02 -48.16
C ASP A 499 -22.67 -21.97 -47.51
N LYS A 500 -21.55 -21.44 -46.99
CA LYS A 500 -20.46 -22.23 -46.38
C LYS A 500 -20.49 -22.33 -44.86
N VAL A 501 -21.42 -21.68 -44.17
CA VAL A 501 -21.58 -21.80 -42.71
C VAL A 501 -22.88 -22.54 -42.42
N LYS A 502 -22.81 -23.87 -42.30
CA LYS A 502 -23.91 -24.68 -41.76
C LYS A 502 -24.15 -24.25 -40.31
N PHE A 503 -25.13 -23.37 -40.12
CA PHE A 503 -25.61 -22.93 -38.82
C PHE A 503 -26.54 -24.02 -38.24
N ASP A 504 -26.13 -24.69 -37.17
CA ASP A 504 -26.95 -25.72 -36.52
C ASP A 504 -28.03 -25.07 -35.63
N VAL A 505 -29.22 -24.93 -36.23
CA VAL A 505 -30.42 -24.29 -35.66
C VAL A 505 -30.89 -24.94 -34.35
N LYS A 506 -30.46 -26.17 -34.04
CA LYS A 506 -30.86 -26.91 -32.82
C LYS A 506 -30.18 -26.43 -31.53
N SER A 507 -29.11 -25.63 -31.63
CA SER A 507 -28.38 -25.10 -30.47
C SER A 507 -28.91 -23.76 -29.93
N LEU A 508 -29.96 -23.21 -30.54
CA LEU A 508 -30.50 -21.90 -30.19
C LEU A 508 -31.37 -21.94 -28.91
N PRO A 509 -31.24 -20.94 -28.02
CA PRO A 509 -32.16 -20.78 -26.89
C PRO A 509 -33.62 -20.71 -27.35
N MET A 510 -34.53 -21.34 -26.60
CA MET A 510 -35.97 -21.42 -26.92
C MET A 510 -36.66 -20.07 -27.18
N GLU A 511 -36.12 -18.97 -26.64
CA GLU A 511 -36.62 -17.61 -26.88
C GLU A 511 -36.31 -17.09 -28.29
N VAL A 512 -35.17 -17.47 -28.87
CA VAL A 512 -34.78 -17.11 -30.25
C VAL A 512 -35.62 -17.91 -31.25
N LEU A 513 -35.90 -19.18 -30.95
CA LEU A 513 -36.81 -20.03 -31.72
C LEU A 513 -38.26 -19.50 -31.73
N LYS A 514 -38.74 -18.96 -30.60
CA LYS A 514 -40.05 -18.30 -30.52
C LYS A 514 -40.09 -16.98 -31.31
N ALA A 515 -39.00 -16.21 -31.33
CA ALA A 515 -38.89 -14.98 -32.11
C ALA A 515 -38.78 -15.25 -33.62
N ALA A 516 -38.11 -16.33 -34.03
CA ALA A 516 -38.02 -16.78 -35.42
C ALA A 516 -39.36 -17.30 -35.99
N LYS A 517 -40.28 -17.76 -35.13
CA LYS A 517 -41.65 -18.15 -35.51
C LYS A 517 -42.60 -16.96 -35.66
N GLY A 518 -42.25 -15.78 -35.14
CA GLY A 518 -42.97 -14.52 -35.38
C GLY A 518 -42.48 -13.85 -36.68
N ARG A 519 -43.28 -12.95 -37.26
CA ARG A 519 -42.94 -12.15 -38.47
C ARG A 519 -41.75 -11.20 -38.25
N MET A 520 -40.60 -11.68 -37.80
CA MET A 520 -39.35 -10.94 -37.73
C MET A 520 -38.45 -11.46 -38.86
N GLY A 521 -38.02 -10.55 -39.76
CA GLY A 521 -37.10 -10.89 -40.83
C GLY A 521 -35.75 -11.40 -40.30
N THR A 522 -34.98 -12.06 -41.16
CA THR A 522 -33.67 -12.66 -40.87
C THR A 522 -32.72 -11.71 -40.14
N ASP A 523 -32.73 -10.43 -40.49
CA ASP A 523 -31.90 -9.38 -39.86
C ASP A 523 -32.27 -9.13 -38.39
N GLY A 524 -33.55 -9.26 -38.03
CA GLY A 524 -34.03 -9.11 -36.65
C GLY A 524 -33.67 -10.29 -35.75
N VAL A 525 -33.58 -11.50 -36.33
CA VAL A 525 -33.16 -12.72 -35.62
C VAL A 525 -31.65 -12.68 -35.35
N VAL A 526 -30.83 -12.29 -36.35
CA VAL A 526 -29.38 -12.11 -36.18
C VAL A 526 -29.08 -10.98 -35.19
N GLY A 527 -29.83 -9.87 -35.24
CA GLY A 527 -29.70 -8.76 -34.28
C GLY A 527 -29.99 -9.17 -32.83
N ARG A 528 -31.05 -9.96 -32.58
CA ARG A 528 -31.33 -10.47 -31.22
C ARG A 528 -30.33 -11.50 -30.74
N TYR A 529 -29.86 -12.38 -31.62
CA TYR A 529 -28.86 -13.39 -31.26
C TYR A 529 -27.53 -12.72 -30.90
N THR A 530 -27.06 -11.78 -31.71
CA THR A 530 -25.84 -11.01 -31.43
C THR A 530 -25.94 -10.20 -30.14
N GLU A 531 -27.10 -9.60 -29.84
CA GLU A 531 -27.36 -8.92 -28.56
C GLU A 531 -27.29 -9.89 -27.37
N LEU A 532 -27.92 -11.07 -27.46
CA LEU A 532 -27.89 -12.07 -26.38
C LEU A 532 -26.48 -12.63 -26.14
N VAL A 533 -25.72 -12.88 -27.21
CA VAL A 533 -24.32 -13.32 -27.13
C VAL A 533 -23.45 -12.23 -26.52
N TYR A 534 -23.63 -10.97 -26.93
CA TYR A 534 -22.93 -9.83 -26.36
C TYR A 534 -23.25 -9.65 -24.86
N GLN A 535 -24.52 -9.74 -24.47
CA GLN A 535 -24.94 -9.67 -23.07
C GLN A 535 -24.34 -10.80 -22.23
N ARG A 536 -24.33 -12.04 -22.75
CA ARG A 536 -23.71 -13.17 -22.05
C ARG A 536 -22.20 -12.96 -21.89
N TYR A 537 -21.51 -12.55 -22.95
CA TYR A 537 -20.08 -12.27 -22.91
C TYR A 537 -19.74 -11.14 -21.93
N VAL A 538 -20.46 -10.01 -21.98
CA VAL A 538 -20.26 -8.90 -21.04
C VAL A 538 -20.53 -9.34 -19.61
N LYS A 539 -21.58 -10.12 -19.36
CA LYS A 539 -21.90 -10.63 -18.02
C LYS A 539 -20.78 -11.55 -17.50
N GLU A 540 -20.29 -12.46 -18.33
CA GLU A 540 -19.20 -13.37 -18.00
C GLU A 540 -17.89 -12.61 -17.70
N GLN A 541 -17.50 -11.67 -18.58
CA GLN A 541 -16.31 -10.85 -18.37
C GLN A 541 -16.45 -9.95 -17.13
N SER A 542 -17.63 -9.39 -16.89
CA SER A 542 -17.90 -8.59 -15.68
C SER A 542 -17.80 -9.44 -14.40
N GLY A 543 -18.25 -10.70 -14.47
CA GLY A 543 -18.11 -11.68 -13.38
C GLY A 543 -16.63 -11.95 -13.08
N LYS A 544 -15.83 -12.26 -14.11
CA LYS A 544 -14.38 -12.50 -13.99
C LYS A 544 -13.64 -11.30 -13.41
N VAL A 545 -13.97 -10.08 -13.85
CA VAL A 545 -13.36 -8.84 -13.32
C VAL A 545 -13.76 -8.60 -11.87
N LYS A 546 -15.04 -8.82 -11.52
CA LYS A 546 -15.53 -8.69 -10.15
C LYS A 546 -14.85 -9.69 -9.22
N GLU A 547 -14.74 -10.94 -9.63
CA GLU A 547 -14.02 -11.99 -8.92
C GLU A 547 -12.56 -11.58 -8.71
N TRP A 548 -11.85 -11.17 -9.75
CA TRP A 548 -10.46 -10.70 -9.62
C TRP A 548 -10.30 -9.49 -8.67
N TRP A 549 -11.29 -8.59 -8.64
CA TRP A 549 -11.30 -7.40 -7.79
C TRP A 549 -11.56 -7.70 -6.31
N GLU A 550 -12.43 -8.68 -6.03
CA GLU A 550 -12.87 -9.06 -4.69
C GLU A 550 -12.05 -10.21 -4.10
N ALA A 551 -11.44 -11.06 -4.92
CA ALA A 551 -10.70 -12.25 -4.52
C ALA A 551 -9.57 -11.93 -3.53
N GLU A 552 -9.52 -12.72 -2.47
CA GLU A 552 -8.45 -12.66 -1.47
C GLU A 552 -7.23 -13.42 -1.95
N ARG A 553 -6.08 -12.75 -1.91
CA ARG A 553 -4.80 -13.33 -2.29
C ARG A 553 -4.07 -13.75 -1.03
N LEU A 554 -3.81 -15.05 -0.90
CA LEU A 554 -3.15 -15.62 0.28
C LEU A 554 -1.75 -15.07 0.47
N ALA A 555 -0.98 -14.88 -0.60
CA ALA A 555 0.35 -14.26 -0.54
C ALA A 555 0.30 -12.84 0.05
N LYS A 556 -0.72 -12.04 -0.31
CA LYS A 556 -0.91 -10.70 0.27
C LYS A 556 -1.42 -10.73 1.71
N ALA A 557 -2.22 -11.72 2.07
CA ALA A 557 -2.60 -11.94 3.46
C ALA A 557 -1.36 -12.29 4.32
N ALA A 558 -0.48 -13.18 3.83
CA ALA A 558 0.76 -13.56 4.49
C ALA A 558 1.72 -12.37 4.68
N GLU A 559 1.85 -11.48 3.68
CA GLU A 559 2.59 -10.22 3.83
C GLU A 559 2.02 -9.35 4.98
N GLY A 560 0.71 -9.37 5.17
CA GLY A 560 0.04 -8.67 6.28
C GLY A 560 0.26 -9.31 7.65
N TYR A 561 0.58 -10.61 7.71
CA TYR A 561 0.88 -11.32 8.96
C TYR A 561 2.30 -11.07 9.46
N LEU A 562 3.23 -10.71 8.56
CA LEU A 562 4.64 -10.41 8.87
C LEU A 562 5.05 -9.06 8.25
N PRO A 563 4.51 -7.94 8.77
CA PRO A 563 4.76 -6.61 8.19
C PRO A 563 6.22 -6.19 8.24
N ASN A 564 6.99 -6.62 9.26
CA ASN A 564 8.39 -6.23 9.48
C ASN A 564 9.38 -7.38 9.28
N ARG A 565 9.08 -8.33 8.39
CA ARG A 565 9.88 -9.55 8.20
C ARG A 565 11.39 -9.33 8.04
N GLU A 566 11.79 -8.30 7.29
CA GLU A 566 13.22 -8.04 7.01
C GLU A 566 13.93 -7.50 8.26
N LEU A 567 13.23 -6.71 9.09
CA LEU A 567 13.72 -6.28 10.38
C LEU A 567 13.85 -7.48 11.34
N ASP A 568 12.85 -8.37 11.36
CA ASP A 568 12.87 -9.56 12.22
C ASP A 568 14.05 -10.47 11.89
N ILE A 569 14.32 -10.71 10.60
CA ILE A 569 15.49 -11.47 10.13
C ILE A 569 16.80 -10.82 10.61
N LEU A 570 16.93 -9.49 10.55
CA LEU A 570 18.10 -8.80 11.08
C LEU A 570 18.24 -8.98 12.59
N ILE A 571 17.15 -8.85 13.34
CA ILE A 571 17.14 -9.05 14.79
C ILE A 571 17.60 -10.47 15.14
N ILE A 572 17.03 -11.48 14.48
CA ILE A 572 17.37 -12.89 14.71
C ILE A 572 18.86 -13.13 14.43
N ASN A 573 19.38 -12.61 13.31
CA ASN A 573 20.78 -12.75 12.93
C ASN A 573 21.73 -12.09 13.95
N VAL A 574 21.43 -10.86 14.36
CA VAL A 574 22.25 -10.12 15.33
C VAL A 574 22.24 -10.80 16.69
N LEU A 575 21.06 -11.20 17.19
CA LEU A 575 20.94 -11.93 18.46
C LEU A 575 21.70 -13.27 18.43
N THR A 576 21.54 -14.04 17.35
CA THR A 576 22.23 -15.32 17.16
C THR A 576 23.74 -15.12 17.21
N ALA A 577 24.26 -14.19 16.42
CA ALA A 577 25.69 -14.05 16.27
C ALA A 577 26.35 -13.42 17.52
N LEU A 578 25.66 -12.52 18.23
CA LEU A 578 26.10 -12.04 19.56
C LEU A 578 26.05 -13.16 20.61
N ALA A 579 25.02 -14.01 20.59
CA ALA A 579 24.94 -15.17 21.47
C ALA A 579 26.08 -16.17 21.22
N CYS A 580 26.39 -16.47 19.97
CA CYS A 580 27.52 -17.32 19.60
C CYS A 580 28.87 -16.70 20.03
N ALA A 581 29.09 -15.42 19.75
CA ALA A 581 30.31 -14.71 20.14
C ALA A 581 30.49 -14.65 21.67
N SER A 582 29.40 -14.63 22.44
CA SER A 582 29.46 -14.59 23.90
C SER A 582 30.15 -15.79 24.54
N LEU A 583 30.27 -16.92 23.84
CA LEU A 583 30.96 -18.09 24.39
C LEU A 583 32.44 -17.81 24.68
N THR A 584 33.08 -16.96 23.87
CA THR A 584 34.50 -16.59 24.00
C THR A 584 34.70 -15.17 24.49
N GLU A 585 33.79 -14.25 24.15
CA GLU A 585 33.94 -12.81 24.39
C GLU A 585 33.25 -12.32 25.67
N ASP A 586 32.26 -13.05 26.21
CA ASP A 586 31.52 -12.65 27.42
C ASP A 586 32.10 -13.29 28.69
N ARG A 587 33.02 -12.57 29.34
CA ARG A 587 33.69 -13.03 30.57
C ARG A 587 32.76 -13.22 31.76
N TYR A 588 31.62 -12.53 31.79
CA TYR A 588 30.72 -12.50 32.95
C TYR A 588 29.44 -13.33 32.75
N GLY A 589 29.24 -13.91 31.56
CA GLY A 589 28.06 -14.71 31.21
C GLY A 589 26.75 -13.91 31.20
N VAL A 590 26.83 -12.60 30.96
CA VAL A 590 25.68 -11.69 30.90
C VAL A 590 24.72 -12.08 29.77
N VAL A 591 25.26 -12.42 28.60
CA VAL A 591 24.50 -12.88 27.43
C VAL A 591 23.94 -14.28 27.66
N GLN A 592 24.77 -15.17 28.22
CA GLN A 592 24.42 -16.57 28.46
C GLN A 592 23.21 -16.70 29.40
N LYS A 593 23.04 -15.76 30.33
CA LYS A 593 21.84 -15.68 31.19
C LYS A 593 20.52 -15.52 30.42
N ASP A 594 20.53 -14.78 29.31
CA ASP A 594 19.35 -14.55 28.48
C ASP A 594 19.21 -15.58 27.34
N LEU A 595 20.21 -16.46 27.15
CA LEU A 595 20.21 -17.48 26.11
C LEU A 595 18.97 -18.38 26.11
N PRO A 596 18.46 -18.87 27.27
CA PRO A 596 17.25 -19.68 27.28
C PRO A 596 16.03 -18.95 26.71
N ARG A 597 15.91 -17.64 27.01
CA ARG A 597 14.80 -16.81 26.52
C ARG A 597 14.89 -16.57 25.01
N ILE A 598 16.10 -16.39 24.48
CA ILE A 598 16.34 -16.21 23.04
C ILE A 598 15.94 -17.49 22.29
N ILE A 599 16.44 -18.65 22.72
CA ILE A 599 16.13 -19.94 22.10
C ILE A 599 14.63 -20.25 22.19
N GLU A 600 14.02 -20.00 23.35
CA GLU A 600 12.57 -20.19 23.54
C GLU A 600 11.75 -19.33 22.58
N ALA A 601 12.09 -18.04 22.44
CA ALA A 601 11.43 -17.15 21.49
C ALA A 601 11.59 -17.66 20.05
N PHE A 602 12.79 -18.11 19.66
CA PHE A 602 13.04 -18.58 18.30
C PHE A 602 12.26 -19.85 17.96
N ILE A 603 12.30 -20.86 18.82
CA ILE A 603 11.60 -22.13 18.61
C ILE A 603 10.08 -21.93 18.63
N THR A 604 9.58 -21.11 19.55
CA THR A 604 8.13 -20.83 19.66
C THR A 604 7.60 -20.13 18.42
N PHE A 605 8.35 -19.15 17.89
CA PHE A 605 7.97 -18.47 16.66
C PHE A 605 8.10 -19.41 15.44
N SER A 606 9.17 -20.21 15.37
CA SER A 606 9.35 -21.19 14.29
C SER A 606 8.20 -22.19 14.23
N HIS A 607 7.75 -22.73 15.37
CA HIS A 607 6.62 -23.65 15.41
C HIS A 607 5.32 -23.02 14.90
N ALA A 608 5.05 -21.75 15.23
CA ALA A 608 3.85 -21.08 14.72
C ALA A 608 3.89 -20.91 13.19
N ILE A 609 5.06 -20.62 12.62
CA ILE A 609 5.21 -20.55 11.15
C ILE A 609 5.03 -21.93 10.51
N GLU A 610 5.56 -23.00 11.12
CA GLU A 610 5.34 -24.37 10.63
C GLU A 610 3.90 -24.83 10.70
N GLU A 611 3.17 -24.42 11.74
CA GLU A 611 1.73 -24.66 11.86
C GLU A 611 0.97 -23.93 10.74
N PHE A 612 1.36 -22.69 10.45
CA PHE A 612 0.81 -21.95 9.31
C PHE A 612 1.11 -22.61 7.96
N HIS A 613 2.33 -23.09 7.73
CA HIS A 613 2.68 -23.83 6.51
C HIS A 613 1.85 -25.10 6.39
N ARG A 614 1.70 -25.86 7.49
CA ARG A 614 0.85 -27.06 7.53
C ARG A 614 -0.62 -26.74 7.24
N GLU A 615 -1.16 -25.66 7.80
CA GLU A 615 -2.52 -25.19 7.51
C GLU A 615 -2.72 -24.85 6.03
N LEU A 616 -1.72 -24.22 5.39
CA LEU A 616 -1.76 -23.87 3.97
C LEU A 616 -1.70 -25.11 3.08
N THR A 617 -0.76 -26.01 3.33
CA THR A 617 -0.63 -27.27 2.57
C THR A 617 -1.85 -28.17 2.76
N ALA A 618 -2.43 -28.23 3.96
CA ALA A 618 -3.64 -29.01 4.22
C ALA A 618 -4.86 -28.49 3.44
N LYS A 619 -4.95 -27.17 3.23
CA LYS A 619 -6.02 -26.56 2.41
C LYS A 619 -5.84 -26.82 0.91
N TYR A 620 -4.64 -27.20 0.48
CA TYR A 620 -4.32 -27.45 -0.92
C TYR A 620 -3.40 -28.68 -1.07
N PRO A 621 -3.96 -29.90 -1.02
CA PRO A 621 -3.17 -31.10 -1.27
C PRO A 621 -2.70 -31.12 -2.75
N PRO A 622 -1.42 -31.46 -3.01
CA PRO A 622 -0.94 -31.63 -4.36
C PRO A 622 -1.75 -32.75 -5.05
N PRO A 623 -2.30 -32.52 -6.26
CA PRO A 623 -3.03 -33.55 -6.99
C PRO A 623 -2.12 -34.74 -7.33
N MET A 624 -2.70 -35.94 -7.32
CA MET A 624 -2.07 -37.13 -7.90
C MET A 624 -2.06 -36.98 -9.43
N GLU A 625 -1.05 -37.54 -10.12
CA GLU A 625 -0.92 -37.43 -11.59
C GLU A 625 -2.18 -37.91 -12.34
N GLU A 626 -2.87 -38.92 -11.82
CA GLU A 626 -4.11 -39.46 -12.39
C GLU A 626 -5.30 -38.47 -12.31
N GLU A 627 -5.40 -37.68 -11.23
CA GLU A 627 -6.45 -36.65 -11.09
C GLU A 627 -6.20 -35.44 -12.01
N LEU A 628 -4.94 -35.21 -12.39
CA LEU A 628 -4.52 -34.12 -13.29
C LEU A 628 -4.95 -34.36 -14.74
N GLU A 629 -5.02 -35.62 -15.17
CA GLU A 629 -5.42 -35.99 -16.53
C GLU A 629 -6.93 -36.00 -16.74
N GLU A 630 -7.73 -36.17 -15.67
CA GLU A 630 -9.19 -36.19 -15.72
C GLU A 630 -9.85 -34.81 -15.53
N MET A 631 -9.11 -33.79 -15.07
CA MET A 631 -9.66 -32.45 -14.80
C MET A 631 -9.95 -31.64 -16.06
N ALA A 632 -11.06 -30.90 -16.05
CA ALA A 632 -11.38 -29.94 -17.10
C ALA A 632 -10.33 -28.79 -17.14
N PRO A 633 -10.04 -28.19 -18.31
CA PRO A 633 -9.01 -27.15 -18.44
C PRO A 633 -9.29 -25.91 -17.58
N GLU A 634 -10.56 -25.52 -17.38
CA GLU A 634 -10.93 -24.40 -16.53
C GLU A 634 -10.71 -24.68 -15.03
N GLU A 635 -10.93 -25.93 -14.59
CA GLU A 635 -10.70 -26.36 -13.22
C GLU A 635 -9.21 -26.45 -12.90
N LEU A 636 -8.41 -26.92 -13.88
CA LEU A 636 -6.96 -26.93 -13.80
C LEU A 636 -6.40 -25.51 -13.67
N GLU A 637 -6.90 -24.54 -14.44
CA GLU A 637 -6.49 -23.14 -14.31
C GLU A 637 -6.84 -22.55 -12.94
N ALA A 638 -8.04 -22.82 -12.42
CA ALA A 638 -8.45 -22.35 -11.10
C ALA A 638 -7.58 -22.95 -9.99
N ARG A 639 -7.28 -24.25 -10.09
CA ARG A 639 -6.42 -24.97 -9.14
C ARG A 639 -4.98 -24.43 -9.18
N ASN A 640 -4.42 -24.23 -10.37
CA ASN A 640 -3.09 -23.64 -10.55
C ASN A 640 -2.98 -22.24 -9.94
N ARG A 641 -4.02 -21.40 -10.04
CA ARG A 641 -4.04 -20.07 -9.40
C ARG A 641 -3.94 -20.17 -7.88
N ILE A 642 -4.68 -21.10 -7.27
CA ILE A 642 -4.64 -21.34 -5.83
C ILE A 642 -3.26 -21.87 -5.41
N GLY A 643 -2.69 -22.80 -6.19
CA GLY A 643 -1.34 -23.33 -5.96
C GLY A 643 -0.28 -22.22 -5.94
N ILE A 644 -0.28 -21.35 -6.95
CA ILE A 644 0.63 -20.19 -7.02
C ILE A 644 0.45 -19.26 -5.81
N ASP A 645 -0.78 -19.02 -5.37
CA ASP A 645 -1.06 -18.17 -4.22
C ASP A 645 -0.60 -18.80 -2.88
N VAL A 646 -0.73 -20.11 -2.73
CA VAL A 646 -0.25 -20.89 -1.57
C VAL A 646 1.28 -20.89 -1.53
N GLU A 647 1.93 -21.20 -2.65
CA GLU A 647 3.39 -21.13 -2.79
C GLU A 647 3.90 -19.72 -2.47
N GLY A 648 3.22 -18.68 -2.98
CA GLY A 648 3.54 -17.29 -2.68
C GLY A 648 3.40 -16.94 -1.20
N ALA A 649 2.41 -17.50 -0.49
CA ALA A 649 2.23 -17.31 0.94
C ALA A 649 3.33 -18.01 1.77
N ILE A 650 3.72 -19.22 1.39
CA ILE A 650 4.84 -19.95 2.01
C ILE A 650 6.14 -19.18 1.75
N ALA A 651 6.44 -18.83 0.50
CA ALA A 651 7.63 -18.07 0.12
C ALA A 651 7.77 -16.72 0.84
N THR A 652 6.65 -16.11 1.25
CA THR A 652 6.65 -14.84 2.00
C THR A 652 7.11 -15.01 3.45
N SER A 653 6.81 -16.14 4.08
CA SER A 653 7.13 -16.44 5.49
C SER A 653 8.38 -17.31 5.66
N GLN A 654 8.79 -18.01 4.61
CA GLN A 654 9.95 -18.91 4.59
C GLN A 654 11.26 -18.23 5.05
N PRO A 655 11.63 -17.02 4.61
CA PRO A 655 12.91 -16.41 5.01
C PRO A 655 13.04 -16.17 6.52
N VAL A 656 11.92 -15.85 7.18
CA VAL A 656 11.89 -15.68 8.65
C VAL A 656 12.04 -17.04 9.33
N HIS A 657 11.36 -18.06 8.83
CA HIS A 657 11.47 -19.44 9.34
C HIS A 657 12.89 -19.99 9.22
N ASP A 658 13.53 -19.80 8.07
CA ASP A 658 14.91 -20.21 7.81
C ASP A 658 15.87 -19.49 8.76
N ALA A 659 15.72 -18.17 8.94
CA ALA A 659 16.54 -17.40 9.87
C ALA A 659 16.40 -17.89 11.32
N LEU A 660 15.18 -18.23 11.76
CA LEU A 660 14.92 -18.79 13.10
C LEU A 660 15.60 -20.15 13.28
N LYS A 661 15.42 -21.07 12.32
CA LYS A 661 16.03 -22.42 12.35
C LYS A 661 17.54 -22.36 12.30
N GLU A 662 18.10 -21.57 11.39
CA GLU A 662 19.54 -21.37 11.28
C GLU A 662 20.11 -20.72 12.55
N GLY A 663 19.39 -19.77 13.15
CA GLY A 663 19.76 -19.16 14.42
C GLY A 663 19.89 -20.19 15.54
N VAL A 664 18.88 -21.04 15.72
CA VAL A 664 18.89 -22.13 16.70
C VAL A 664 20.01 -23.14 16.39
N ALA A 665 20.17 -23.54 15.13
CA ALA A 665 21.20 -24.49 14.72
C ALA A 665 22.62 -23.96 14.97
N LYS A 666 22.88 -22.66 14.70
CA LYS A 666 24.17 -22.02 15.00
C LYS A 666 24.47 -21.97 16.48
N ILE A 667 23.48 -21.61 17.31
CA ILE A 667 23.64 -21.61 18.77
C ILE A 667 23.89 -23.04 19.27
N ALA A 668 23.14 -24.03 18.79
CA ALA A 668 23.32 -25.45 19.13
C ALA A 668 24.73 -25.95 18.78
N ARG A 669 25.22 -25.67 17.58
CA ARG A 669 26.60 -25.99 17.16
C ARG A 669 27.66 -25.31 18.01
N THR A 670 27.43 -24.06 18.41
CA THR A 670 28.42 -23.26 19.16
C THR A 670 28.53 -23.71 20.61
N PHE A 671 27.39 -23.94 21.27
CA PHE A 671 27.37 -24.29 22.70
C PHE A 671 27.44 -25.81 22.93
N GLY A 672 26.94 -26.63 22.01
CA GLY A 672 26.95 -28.10 22.10
C GLY A 672 26.44 -28.61 23.44
N ASP A 673 27.22 -29.47 24.09
CA ASP A 673 26.92 -30.06 25.40
C ASP A 673 26.72 -29.02 26.52
N LYS A 674 27.29 -27.82 26.38
CA LYS A 674 27.11 -26.73 27.35
C LYS A 674 25.66 -26.26 27.43
N LEU A 675 24.84 -26.57 26.43
CA LEU A 675 23.39 -26.32 26.48
C LEU A 675 22.68 -27.12 27.57
N GLY A 676 23.21 -28.28 27.98
CA GLY A 676 22.65 -29.07 29.08
C GLY A 676 22.67 -28.36 30.44
N GLY A 677 23.50 -27.32 30.59
CA GLY A 677 23.54 -26.48 31.80
C GLY A 677 22.35 -25.52 31.94
N PHE A 678 21.56 -25.32 30.88
CA PHE A 678 20.42 -24.40 30.87
C PHE A 678 19.10 -25.14 31.05
N ARG A 679 18.13 -24.48 31.70
CA ARG A 679 16.79 -25.03 31.92
C ARG A 679 15.86 -24.58 30.80
N PHE A 680 15.27 -25.55 30.10
CA PHE A 680 14.29 -25.32 29.04
C PHE A 680 12.95 -26.00 29.35
N PRO A 681 11.82 -25.44 28.90
CA PRO A 681 10.54 -26.14 28.90
C PRO A 681 10.62 -27.48 28.13
N PRO A 682 9.92 -28.55 28.57
CA PRO A 682 10.09 -29.91 28.00
C PRO A 682 9.81 -30.02 26.49
N ARG A 683 8.91 -29.19 25.96
CA ARG A 683 8.63 -29.16 24.50
C ARG A 683 9.81 -28.57 23.72
N ILE A 684 10.38 -27.49 24.23
CA ILE A 684 11.50 -26.76 23.62
C ILE A 684 12.77 -27.58 23.72
N ALA A 685 13.01 -28.23 24.87
CA ALA A 685 14.13 -29.13 25.09
C ALA A 685 14.16 -30.28 24.06
N ARG A 686 13.01 -30.90 23.76
CA ARG A 686 12.92 -31.96 22.74
C ARG A 686 13.28 -31.47 21.34
N THR A 687 12.74 -30.32 20.93
CA THR A 687 13.08 -29.73 19.63
C THR A 687 14.57 -29.35 19.57
N LEU A 688 15.09 -28.74 20.63
CA LEU A 688 16.50 -28.36 20.73
C LEU A 688 17.43 -29.58 20.68
N GLN A 689 17.05 -30.69 21.31
CA GLN A 689 17.82 -31.94 21.27
C GLN A 689 18.01 -32.42 19.84
N LEU A 690 16.99 -32.34 18.98
CA LEU A 690 17.11 -32.71 17.56
C LEU A 690 18.17 -31.87 16.83
N PHE A 691 18.27 -30.58 17.14
CA PHE A 691 19.31 -29.71 16.57
C PHE A 691 20.71 -30.04 17.09
N VAL A 692 20.82 -30.38 18.37
CA VAL A 692 22.09 -30.79 19.00
C VAL A 692 22.56 -32.12 18.41
N ASP A 693 21.68 -33.13 18.33
CA ASP A 693 21.98 -34.45 17.76
C ASP A 693 22.40 -34.32 16.29
N TYR A 694 21.69 -33.50 15.50
CA TYR A 694 22.05 -33.25 14.11
C TYR A 694 23.41 -32.54 13.98
N SER A 695 23.74 -31.64 14.91
CA SER A 695 25.05 -30.98 14.91
C SER A 695 26.20 -31.90 15.32
N ALA A 696 25.95 -32.90 16.16
CA ALA A 696 26.95 -33.86 16.60
C ALA A 696 27.33 -34.87 15.51
N VAL A 697 26.42 -35.18 14.58
CA VAL A 697 26.64 -36.11 13.45
C VAL A 697 27.42 -35.47 12.29
N GLY A 698 27.48 -34.13 12.24
CA GLY A 698 28.18 -33.38 11.19
C GLY A 698 29.64 -33.02 11.47
N ILE A 699 30.28 -33.68 12.45
CA ILE A 699 31.71 -33.51 12.80
C ILE A 699 32.51 -34.72 12.35
#